data_AF-A0A7S1B8H7-F1
#
_entry.id   AF-A0A7S1B8H7-F1
#
_cell.length_a   1.000
_cell.length_b   1.000
_cell.length_c   1.000
_cell.angle_alpha   90.00
_cell.angle_beta   90.00
_cell.angle_gamma   90.00
#
_symmetry.space_group_name_H-M   'P 1'
#
loop_
_entity.id
_entity.type
_entity.pdbx_description
1 polymer ?
#
loop_
_entity_poly.entity_id
_entity_poly.type
_entity_poly.pdbx_seq_one_letter_code
_entity_poly.pdbx_strand_id
1 'polypeptide(L)'
;MPFPPQPVGSLADQELMLNRKVLSGETEVEYQVRCDIATKVLSAKLLKGYTLEEVQCLKCAMPLMSCGKELNCEVCPVLARISGDTLSEKKKEMKLQQRKKKAVKKKRLEAKHIIEEEQAAITAIRKAEEEARKIEEEERLRMEEEAKQKEEEEMWRKEELKNIEAEEEELKLLKMETDIIEAQRQKLEAEFPEKLKKKEKEQERLRKEFEKNALRKLAQEEEELQRKEAEELAKLEQIKIDIARRRKETEDLARLKEEEENIERFKHEALAIEKCKVEEEKEDRLKREAKELAKIKIYEEDIGIFQKVTNSLSIDEDSTMVDSDEILTIDETIERLKRAEEFARQAAEENAKQSLRESGCIGSPEKEEFQDLVKLPASITPSKNLVKKLHDASILAKNEADEDRRNIVKHISADCERLKKEERDVSALKKEQSELEEKRAQELLTLSTKKKILEALNASTSEELFNFNKKKDLNSMTTVEEKFEEFKKQAIELKQFWKPEQKSLAQLLEEVQEITAVRVKEIAELSPALSRNRSEKGSPTLSRNGGVRGCPTLSRHESLKGSGIISFNNVEEIIRKHLLSGWSLTGDSCNKCDITFMKCPVKNVIQCVACGILLDEQQKFLTYDEFSYSIPKAPESITTKQKELAKHILSGWALIPDKNCHCDFPMMSSPVYGGEHCVNPSCSSKTGAGALGKDTVFRRSPVINETTSACQLRLQSSSDLSFQTTQHNHYHQILSNEPSLSHLSIFSNLSQLNKPIN
;
A
#
# COMPACT_ATOMS: atom_id res chain seq x y z
N MET A 1 18.81 -55.93 46.88
CA MET A 1 19.94 -55.71 45.95
C MET A 1 19.34 -55.48 44.57
N PRO A 2 19.24 -54.24 44.07
CA PRO A 2 18.76 -54.02 42.71
C PRO A 2 19.87 -54.35 41.71
N PHE A 3 19.51 -54.98 40.59
CA PHE A 3 20.43 -55.34 39.50
C PHE A 3 21.01 -54.08 38.84
N PRO A 4 22.28 -54.10 38.42
CA PRO A 4 22.87 -52.98 37.68
C PRO A 4 22.19 -52.84 36.30
N PRO A 5 21.99 -51.61 35.82
CA PRO A 5 21.44 -51.36 34.49
C PRO A 5 22.37 -51.92 33.42
N GLN A 6 21.81 -52.65 32.45
CA GLN A 6 22.57 -53.13 31.31
C GLN A 6 23.02 -51.96 30.42
N PRO A 7 24.21 -52.05 29.79
CA PRO A 7 24.74 -51.02 28.91
C PRO A 7 23.80 -50.84 27.71
N VAL A 8 23.32 -49.61 27.56
CA VAL A 8 22.56 -49.17 26.40
C VAL A 8 23.47 -49.30 25.17
N GLY A 9 23.08 -50.14 24.21
CA GLY A 9 23.85 -50.39 22.99
C GLY A 9 24.25 -49.09 22.30
N SER A 10 25.49 -49.05 21.78
CA SER A 10 26.08 -47.85 21.23
C SER A 10 25.30 -47.37 20.00
N LEU A 11 25.21 -46.05 19.83
CA LEU A 11 24.60 -45.42 18.64
C LEU A 11 25.20 -45.94 17.32
N ALA A 12 26.45 -46.43 17.35
CA ALA A 12 27.13 -47.02 16.21
C ALA A 12 26.51 -48.36 15.75
N ASP A 13 25.95 -49.15 16.68
CA ASP A 13 25.26 -50.41 16.35
C ASP A 13 23.89 -50.14 15.69
N GLN A 14 23.27 -49.00 16.01
CA GLN A 14 22.02 -48.53 15.39
C GLN A 14 22.26 -48.02 13.95
N GLU A 15 23.43 -47.44 13.69
CA GLU A 15 23.85 -46.91 12.40
C GLU A 15 24.23 -48.04 11.40
N LEU A 16 24.82 -49.13 11.89
CA LEU A 16 25.10 -50.34 11.09
C LEU A 16 23.82 -51.06 10.62
N MET A 17 22.73 -51.02 11.38
CA MET A 17 21.43 -51.56 10.94
C MET A 17 20.74 -50.69 9.88
N LEU A 18 20.99 -49.37 9.87
CA LEU A 18 20.46 -48.46 8.85
C LEU A 18 21.24 -48.55 7.53
N ASN A 19 22.56 -48.76 7.59
CA ASN A 19 23.40 -48.86 6.39
C ASN A 19 23.24 -50.18 5.61
N ARG A 20 22.72 -51.25 6.24
CA ARG A 20 22.39 -52.50 5.52
C ARG A 20 21.19 -52.37 4.57
N LYS A 21 20.38 -51.31 4.68
CA LYS A 21 19.26 -51.03 3.75
C LYS A 21 19.69 -50.48 2.40
N VAL A 22 20.92 -50.00 2.25
CA VAL A 22 21.39 -49.36 1.00
C VAL A 22 21.82 -50.38 -0.05
N LEU A 23 22.18 -51.61 0.36
CA LEU A 23 22.74 -52.62 -0.54
C LEU A 23 21.72 -53.45 -1.34
N SER A 24 20.41 -53.38 -1.06
CA SER A 24 19.40 -54.16 -1.80
C SER A 24 18.82 -53.44 -3.03
N GLY A 25 19.14 -52.17 -3.27
CA GLY A 25 18.57 -51.39 -4.38
C GLY A 25 17.04 -51.21 -4.31
N GLU A 26 16.42 -51.59 -3.18
CA GLU A 26 14.99 -51.50 -2.98
C GLU A 26 14.62 -50.06 -2.66
N THR A 27 13.86 -49.44 -3.56
CA THR A 27 13.37 -48.07 -3.33
C THR A 27 12.55 -48.03 -2.04
N GLU A 28 12.67 -46.99 -1.22
CA GLU A 28 11.95 -46.82 0.06
C GLU A 28 10.43 -47.07 -0.05
N VAL A 29 9.88 -46.75 -1.22
CA VAL A 29 8.48 -47.04 -1.61
C VAL A 29 8.15 -48.54 -1.61
N GLU A 30 9.08 -49.37 -2.05
CA GLU A 30 8.96 -50.84 -2.17
C GLU A 30 9.01 -51.53 -0.82
N TYR A 31 9.82 -50.99 0.09
CA TYR A 31 9.83 -51.40 1.49
C TYR A 31 8.49 -51.07 2.17
N GLN A 32 7.99 -49.85 1.96
CA GLN A 32 6.71 -49.43 2.57
C GLN A 32 5.54 -50.30 2.12
N VAL A 33 5.46 -50.62 0.82
CA VAL A 33 4.40 -51.50 0.30
C VAL A 33 4.52 -52.93 0.85
N ARG A 34 5.74 -53.44 1.05
CA ARG A 34 5.96 -54.75 1.67
C ARG A 34 5.55 -54.77 3.14
N CYS A 35 5.88 -53.75 3.90
CA CYS A 35 5.42 -53.59 5.27
C CYS A 35 3.89 -53.58 5.35
N ASP A 36 3.20 -52.79 4.53
CA ASP A 36 1.73 -52.74 4.51
C ASP A 36 1.08 -54.09 4.21
N ILE A 37 1.66 -54.85 3.26
CA ILE A 37 1.18 -56.19 2.92
C ILE A 37 1.44 -57.14 4.10
N ALA A 38 2.65 -57.11 4.67
CA ALA A 38 3.02 -57.95 5.80
C ALA A 38 2.09 -57.68 7.00
N THR A 39 1.85 -56.43 7.39
CA THR A 39 0.94 -56.08 8.49
C THR A 39 -0.47 -56.59 8.25
N LYS A 40 -0.99 -56.50 7.01
CA LYS A 40 -2.32 -57.04 6.68
C LYS A 40 -2.39 -58.55 6.74
N VAL A 41 -1.36 -59.25 6.26
CA VAL A 41 -1.29 -60.72 6.31
C VAL A 41 -1.16 -61.20 7.75
N LEU A 42 -0.26 -60.61 8.53
CA LEU A 42 -0.03 -60.97 9.92
C LEU A 42 -1.28 -60.72 10.78
N SER A 43 -1.92 -59.55 10.66
CA SER A 43 -3.16 -59.25 11.39
C SER A 43 -4.30 -60.21 11.02
N ALA A 44 -4.48 -60.53 9.74
CA ALA A 44 -5.49 -61.49 9.31
C ALA A 44 -5.21 -62.92 9.82
N LYS A 45 -3.94 -63.30 9.98
CA LYS A 45 -3.53 -64.61 10.48
C LYS A 45 -3.63 -64.70 12.01
N LEU A 46 -3.26 -63.65 12.72
CA LEU A 46 -3.47 -63.54 14.17
C LEU A 46 -4.95 -63.71 14.54
N LEU A 47 -5.86 -63.09 13.78
CA LEU A 47 -7.31 -63.27 13.97
C LEU A 47 -7.81 -64.70 13.71
N LYS A 48 -7.05 -65.51 12.98
CA LYS A 48 -7.34 -66.93 12.74
C LYS A 48 -6.72 -67.86 13.79
N GLY A 49 -6.10 -67.30 14.83
CA GLY A 49 -5.48 -68.06 15.92
C GLY A 49 -4.04 -68.50 15.65
N TYR A 50 -3.36 -67.92 14.66
CA TYR A 50 -1.92 -68.13 14.50
C TYR A 50 -1.14 -67.37 15.58
N THR A 51 -0.03 -67.94 16.05
CA THR A 51 0.89 -67.30 17.00
C THR A 51 2.16 -66.84 16.30
N LEU A 52 2.68 -65.66 16.69
CA LEU A 52 3.96 -65.15 16.19
C LEU A 52 5.09 -65.77 16.99
N GLU A 53 6.09 -66.31 16.29
CA GLU A 53 7.32 -66.80 16.89
C GLU A 53 8.44 -65.77 16.72
N GLU A 54 9.39 -65.71 17.65
CA GLU A 54 10.52 -64.77 17.58
C GLU A 54 11.47 -65.06 16.41
N VAL A 55 11.37 -66.25 15.80
CA VAL A 55 12.17 -66.66 14.66
C VAL A 55 11.74 -65.89 13.40
N GLN A 56 12.68 -65.22 12.75
CA GLN A 56 12.43 -64.45 11.52
C GLN A 56 12.63 -65.30 10.26
N CYS A 57 11.82 -65.04 9.23
CA CYS A 57 11.96 -65.66 7.93
C CYS A 57 13.20 -65.12 7.20
N LEU A 58 14.09 -66.02 6.75
CA LEU A 58 15.32 -65.64 6.03
C LEU A 58 15.07 -64.91 4.69
N LYS A 59 13.89 -65.06 4.08
CA LYS A 59 13.58 -64.45 2.78
C LYS A 59 13.06 -63.01 2.86
N CYS A 60 12.25 -62.69 3.88
CA CYS A 60 11.63 -61.36 4.00
C CYS A 60 11.84 -60.68 5.35
N ALA A 61 12.63 -61.30 6.25
CA ALA A 61 12.90 -60.84 7.61
C ALA A 61 11.65 -60.61 8.50
N MET A 62 10.48 -61.16 8.12
CA MET A 62 9.26 -61.08 8.93
C MET A 62 9.18 -62.26 9.91
N PRO A 63 8.56 -62.09 11.08
CA PRO A 63 8.39 -63.18 12.04
C PRO A 63 7.64 -64.36 11.42
N LEU A 64 8.09 -65.57 11.72
CA LEU A 64 7.38 -66.80 11.35
C LEU A 64 6.12 -66.95 12.22
N MET A 65 5.10 -67.61 11.68
CA MET A 65 3.87 -67.88 12.41
C MET A 65 3.67 -69.38 12.58
N SER A 66 3.22 -69.79 13.77
CA SER A 66 2.85 -71.15 14.11
C SER A 66 1.32 -71.30 14.15
N CYS A 67 0.80 -72.38 13.56
CA CYS A 67 -0.60 -72.79 13.69
C CYS A 67 -0.63 -74.30 13.93
N GLY A 68 -0.81 -74.70 15.18
CA GLY A 68 -0.58 -76.07 15.60
C GLY A 68 0.92 -76.34 15.78
N LYS A 69 1.47 -77.33 15.06
CA LYS A 69 2.89 -77.75 15.19
C LYS A 69 3.79 -77.32 14.03
N GLU A 70 3.23 -76.64 13.03
CA GLU A 70 3.98 -76.20 11.85
C GLU A 70 4.34 -74.72 11.94
N LEU A 71 5.55 -74.38 11.49
CA LEU A 71 6.16 -73.05 11.63
C LEU A 71 6.51 -72.55 10.23
N ASN A 72 5.69 -71.64 9.70
CA ASN A 72 5.75 -71.23 8.29
C ASN A 72 5.75 -69.70 8.16
N CYS A 73 6.42 -69.17 7.12
CA CYS A 73 6.32 -67.76 6.78
C CYS A 73 5.05 -67.52 5.96
N GLU A 74 4.06 -66.86 6.58
CA GLU A 74 2.79 -66.55 5.91
C GLU A 74 2.90 -65.36 4.94
N VAL A 75 3.94 -64.53 5.09
CA VAL A 75 4.13 -63.32 4.29
C VAL A 75 4.78 -63.60 2.93
N CYS A 76 5.79 -64.47 2.87
CA CYS A 76 6.51 -64.78 1.61
C CYS A 76 5.62 -65.32 0.48
N PRO A 77 4.69 -66.27 0.72
CA PRO A 77 3.80 -66.76 -0.34
C PRO A 77 2.88 -65.68 -0.88
N VAL A 78 2.45 -64.75 -0.03
CA VAL A 78 1.60 -63.62 -0.43
C VAL A 78 2.41 -62.59 -1.22
N LEU A 79 3.61 -62.26 -0.77
CA LEU A 79 4.51 -61.37 -1.52
C LEU A 79 4.89 -61.96 -2.89
N ALA A 80 5.09 -63.27 -2.98
CA ALA A 80 5.37 -63.96 -4.23
C ALA A 80 4.17 -63.97 -5.19
N ARG A 81 2.93 -64.10 -4.67
CA ARG A 81 1.69 -64.05 -5.48
C ARG A 81 1.30 -62.64 -5.94
N ILE A 82 1.67 -61.62 -5.17
CA ILE A 82 1.46 -60.20 -5.53
C ILE A 82 2.53 -59.72 -6.55
N SER A 83 3.26 -60.67 -7.17
CA SER A 83 4.33 -60.49 -8.14
C SER A 83 4.14 -59.31 -9.09
N GLY A 84 5.21 -58.52 -9.28
CA GLY A 84 5.46 -57.61 -10.39
C GLY A 84 4.40 -56.53 -10.64
N ASP A 85 3.27 -56.93 -11.20
CA ASP A 85 2.28 -56.04 -11.81
C ASP A 85 1.50 -55.25 -10.76
N THR A 86 0.97 -55.90 -9.72
CA THR A 86 0.25 -55.22 -8.64
C THR A 86 1.15 -54.32 -7.78
N LEU A 87 2.42 -54.71 -7.61
CA LEU A 87 3.43 -53.85 -6.97
C LEU A 87 3.77 -52.65 -7.85
N SER A 88 3.90 -52.85 -9.17
CA SER A 88 4.15 -51.76 -10.12
C SER A 88 2.99 -50.78 -10.18
N GLU A 89 1.74 -51.26 -10.11
CA GLU A 89 0.54 -50.42 -10.10
C GLU A 89 0.45 -49.59 -8.83
N LYS A 90 0.63 -50.20 -7.65
CA LYS A 90 0.69 -49.45 -6.38
C LYS A 90 1.84 -48.45 -6.34
N LYS A 91 3.00 -48.79 -6.92
CA LYS A 91 4.15 -47.87 -7.04
C LYS A 91 3.82 -46.68 -7.96
N LYS A 92 3.14 -46.93 -9.08
CA LYS A 92 2.65 -45.87 -9.99
C LYS A 92 1.60 -44.99 -9.31
N GLU A 93 0.67 -45.59 -8.57
CA GLU A 93 -0.36 -44.87 -7.83
C GLU A 93 0.24 -43.99 -6.72
N MET A 94 1.19 -44.52 -5.94
CA MET A 94 1.87 -43.75 -4.91
C MET A 94 2.70 -42.60 -5.50
N LYS A 95 3.41 -42.83 -6.61
CA LYS A 95 4.10 -41.76 -7.36
C LYS A 95 3.13 -40.71 -7.88
N LEU A 96 1.95 -41.11 -8.37
CA LEU A 96 0.90 -40.20 -8.82
C LEU A 96 0.35 -39.36 -7.64
N GLN A 97 0.11 -39.97 -6.48
CA GLN A 97 -0.31 -39.26 -5.28
C GLN A 97 0.76 -38.27 -4.79
N GLN A 98 2.04 -38.66 -4.82
CA GLN A 98 3.15 -37.74 -4.50
C GLN A 98 3.21 -36.55 -5.49
N ARG A 99 3.04 -36.80 -6.80
CA ARG A 99 2.96 -35.73 -7.80
C ARG A 99 1.77 -34.80 -7.55
N LYS A 100 0.59 -35.33 -7.23
CA LYS A 100 -0.58 -34.54 -6.85
C LYS A 100 -0.31 -33.69 -5.60
N LYS A 101 0.29 -34.27 -4.55
CA LYS A 101 0.66 -33.52 -3.32
C LYS A 101 1.67 -32.41 -3.62
N LYS A 102 2.69 -32.66 -4.45
CA LYS A 102 3.66 -31.64 -4.88
C LYS A 102 3.00 -30.53 -5.70
N ALA A 103 2.11 -30.86 -6.64
CA ALA A 103 1.37 -29.88 -7.43
C ALA A 103 0.45 -29.01 -6.55
N VAL A 104 -0.25 -29.60 -5.58
CA VAL A 104 -1.07 -28.84 -4.61
C VAL A 104 -0.21 -27.94 -3.74
N LYS A 105 0.94 -28.42 -3.25
CA LYS A 105 1.88 -27.60 -2.47
C LYS A 105 2.43 -26.43 -3.29
N LYS A 106 2.76 -26.65 -4.57
CA LYS A 106 3.19 -25.60 -5.51
C LYS A 106 2.10 -24.54 -5.70
N LYS A 107 0.86 -24.94 -6.03
CA LYS A 107 -0.28 -24.03 -6.17
C LYS A 107 -0.59 -23.25 -4.89
N ARG A 108 -0.40 -23.86 -3.71
CA ARG A 108 -0.58 -23.20 -2.43
C ARG A 108 0.48 -22.14 -2.15
N LEU A 109 1.72 -22.34 -2.61
CA LEU A 109 2.78 -21.34 -2.53
C LEU A 109 2.54 -20.18 -3.51
N GLU A 110 2.14 -20.49 -4.75
CA GLU A 110 1.75 -19.48 -5.75
C GLU A 110 0.58 -18.62 -5.22
N ALA A 111 -0.45 -19.24 -4.64
CA ALA A 111 -1.58 -18.50 -4.04
C ALA A 111 -1.16 -17.62 -2.86
N LYS A 112 -0.19 -18.06 -2.04
CA LYS A 112 0.34 -17.22 -0.95
C LYS A 112 1.07 -16.00 -1.48
N HIS A 113 1.90 -16.18 -2.51
CA HIS A 113 2.61 -15.08 -3.16
C HIS A 113 1.65 -14.03 -3.73
N ILE A 114 0.57 -14.47 -4.39
CA ILE A 114 -0.47 -13.57 -4.91
C ILE A 114 -1.15 -12.78 -3.78
N ILE A 115 -1.47 -13.43 -2.65
CA ILE A 115 -2.08 -12.76 -1.50
C ILE A 115 -1.11 -11.74 -0.87
N GLU A 116 0.17 -12.08 -0.76
CA GLU A 116 1.20 -11.17 -0.23
C GLU A 116 1.39 -9.95 -1.14
N GLU A 117 1.38 -10.14 -2.46
CA GLU A 117 1.45 -9.07 -3.45
C GLU A 117 0.21 -8.17 -3.43
N GLU A 118 -1.00 -8.74 -3.34
CA GLU A 118 -2.24 -7.98 -3.17
C GLU A 118 -2.26 -7.18 -1.86
N GLN A 119 -1.77 -7.76 -0.76
CA GLN A 119 -1.65 -7.06 0.51
C GLN A 119 -0.66 -5.89 0.43
N ALA A 120 0.48 -6.09 -0.23
CA ALA A 120 1.45 -5.03 -0.47
C ALA A 120 0.83 -3.88 -1.29
N ALA A 121 0.10 -4.20 -2.37
CA ALA A 121 -0.59 -3.21 -3.19
C ALA A 121 -1.65 -2.41 -2.39
N ILE A 122 -2.46 -3.09 -1.56
CA ILE A 122 -3.44 -2.43 -0.69
C ILE A 122 -2.75 -1.49 0.32
N THR A 123 -1.63 -1.90 0.90
CA THR A 123 -0.89 -1.03 1.83
C THR A 123 -0.27 0.18 1.13
N ALA A 124 0.19 0.05 -0.12
CA ALA A 124 0.69 1.16 -0.91
C ALA A 124 -0.42 2.17 -1.23
N ILE A 125 -1.60 1.71 -1.63
CA ILE A 125 -2.77 2.56 -1.89
C ILE A 125 -3.16 3.34 -0.62
N ARG A 126 -3.21 2.68 0.54
CA ARG A 126 -3.54 3.34 1.82
C ARG A 126 -2.54 4.43 2.20
N LYS A 127 -1.24 4.21 1.96
CA LYS A 127 -0.21 5.22 2.19
C LYS A 127 -0.39 6.42 1.26
N ALA A 128 -0.63 6.18 -0.03
CA ALA A 128 -0.89 7.24 -1.01
C ALA A 128 -2.15 8.06 -0.65
N GLU A 129 -3.22 7.42 -0.18
CA GLU A 129 -4.43 8.11 0.30
C GLU A 129 -4.16 8.96 1.56
N GLU A 130 -3.30 8.50 2.46
CA GLU A 130 -2.91 9.27 3.65
C GLU A 130 -2.07 10.49 3.29
N GLU A 131 -1.12 10.33 2.36
CA GLU A 131 -0.32 11.44 1.83
C GLU A 131 -1.18 12.46 1.09
N ALA A 132 -2.13 12.02 0.27
CA ALA A 132 -3.09 12.90 -0.39
C ALA A 132 -3.93 13.71 0.62
N ARG A 133 -4.38 13.08 1.73
CA ARG A 133 -5.08 13.79 2.81
C ARG A 133 -4.20 14.83 3.50
N LYS A 134 -2.90 14.56 3.69
CA LYS A 134 -1.96 15.53 4.28
C LYS A 134 -1.77 16.73 3.37
N ILE A 135 -1.65 16.51 2.06
CA ILE A 135 -1.54 17.59 1.07
C ILE A 135 -2.82 18.45 1.06
N GLU A 136 -4.00 17.82 1.07
CA GLU A 136 -5.28 18.54 1.10
C GLU A 136 -5.45 19.36 2.40
N GLU A 137 -5.01 18.82 3.54
CA GLU A 137 -5.03 19.53 4.81
C GLU A 137 -4.05 20.72 4.85
N GLU A 138 -2.85 20.55 4.30
CA GLU A 138 -1.86 21.63 4.18
C GLU A 138 -2.36 22.75 3.25
N GLU A 139 -3.00 22.41 2.13
CA GLU A 139 -3.59 23.39 1.22
C GLU A 139 -4.76 24.15 1.88
N ARG A 140 -5.58 23.46 2.68
CA ARG A 140 -6.65 24.10 3.47
C ARG A 140 -6.08 25.09 4.49
N LEU A 141 -4.99 24.73 5.18
CA LEU A 141 -4.32 25.63 6.14
C LEU A 141 -3.72 26.85 5.43
N ARG A 142 -3.10 26.66 4.26
CA ARG A 142 -2.62 27.78 3.43
C ARG A 142 -3.73 28.73 3.02
N MET A 143 -4.89 28.21 2.59
CA MET A 143 -6.03 29.05 2.24
C MET A 143 -6.60 29.81 3.45
N GLU A 144 -6.60 29.19 4.64
CA GLU A 144 -7.03 29.84 5.89
C GLU A 144 -6.06 30.95 6.32
N GLU A 145 -4.75 30.74 6.19
CA GLU A 145 -3.73 31.78 6.45
C GLU A 145 -3.84 32.94 5.46
N GLU A 146 -4.03 32.65 4.17
CA GLU A 146 -4.23 33.71 3.15
C GLU A 146 -5.51 34.50 3.42
N ALA A 147 -6.59 33.85 3.86
CA ALA A 147 -7.83 34.54 4.26
C ALA A 147 -7.61 35.46 5.47
N LYS A 148 -6.89 34.99 6.51
CA LYS A 148 -6.53 35.82 7.67
C LYS A 148 -5.67 37.02 7.29
N GLN A 149 -4.69 36.83 6.42
CA GLN A 149 -3.86 37.94 5.92
C GLN A 149 -4.70 38.99 5.17
N LYS A 150 -5.66 38.56 4.36
CA LYS A 150 -6.59 39.47 3.67
C LYS A 150 -7.49 40.22 4.66
N GLU A 151 -7.98 39.57 5.70
CA GLU A 151 -8.77 40.21 6.75
C GLU A 151 -7.94 41.25 7.54
N GLU A 152 -6.70 40.92 7.89
CA GLU A 152 -5.76 41.85 8.55
C GLU A 152 -5.43 43.05 7.65
N GLU A 153 -5.18 42.81 6.36
CA GLU A 153 -4.93 43.88 5.39
C GLU A 153 -6.17 44.77 5.21
N GLU A 154 -7.37 44.20 5.16
CA GLU A 154 -8.62 44.96 5.09
C GLU A 154 -8.86 45.80 6.35
N MET A 155 -8.56 45.26 7.54
CA MET A 155 -8.63 46.02 8.78
C MET A 155 -7.65 47.19 8.79
N TRP A 156 -6.40 46.96 8.38
CA TRP A 156 -5.39 48.01 8.30
C TRP A 156 -5.80 49.12 7.32
N ARG A 157 -6.33 48.77 6.13
CA ARG A 157 -6.87 49.74 5.17
C ARG A 157 -8.04 50.56 5.74
N LYS A 158 -8.92 49.94 6.54
CA LYS A 158 -10.02 50.65 7.21
C LYS A 158 -9.52 51.62 8.28
N GLU A 159 -8.47 51.25 9.00
CA GLU A 159 -7.84 52.12 10.00
C GLU A 159 -7.12 53.29 9.33
N GLU A 160 -6.39 53.05 8.24
CA GLU A 160 -5.74 54.08 7.43
C GLU A 160 -6.75 55.09 6.88
N LEU A 161 -7.90 54.63 6.35
CA LEU A 161 -8.97 55.51 5.90
C LEU A 161 -9.54 56.38 7.02
N LYS A 162 -9.72 55.85 8.22
CA LYS A 162 -10.18 56.63 9.38
C LYS A 162 -9.17 57.70 9.80
N ASN A 163 -7.87 57.40 9.73
CA ASN A 163 -6.82 58.35 10.04
C ASN A 163 -6.81 59.50 9.01
N ILE A 164 -6.96 59.18 7.72
CA ILE A 164 -7.07 60.19 6.65
C ILE A 164 -8.30 61.08 6.87
N GLU A 165 -9.45 60.51 7.21
CA GLU A 165 -10.67 61.29 7.52
C GLU A 165 -10.47 62.22 8.72
N ALA A 166 -9.81 61.74 9.78
CA ALA A 166 -9.50 62.55 10.97
C ALA A 166 -8.54 63.71 10.65
N GLU A 167 -7.50 63.46 9.85
CA GLU A 167 -6.55 64.49 9.39
C GLU A 167 -7.26 65.55 8.51
N GLU A 168 -8.20 65.14 7.65
CA GLU A 168 -8.99 66.07 6.86
C GLU A 168 -9.90 66.96 7.73
N GLU A 169 -10.50 66.42 8.79
CA GLU A 169 -11.29 67.21 9.74
C GLU A 169 -10.43 68.20 10.53
N GLU A 170 -9.25 67.78 10.98
CA GLU A 170 -8.29 68.67 11.65
C GLU A 170 -7.84 69.80 10.72
N LEU A 171 -7.56 69.48 9.45
CA LEU A 171 -7.20 70.48 8.44
C LEU A 171 -8.34 71.47 8.17
N LYS A 172 -9.61 71.04 8.21
CA LYS A 172 -10.77 71.92 8.09
C LYS A 172 -10.88 72.87 9.29
N LEU A 173 -10.65 72.38 10.51
CA LEU A 173 -10.63 73.20 11.72
C LEU A 173 -9.52 74.25 11.68
N LEU A 174 -8.30 73.86 11.28
CA LEU A 174 -7.17 74.78 11.12
C LEU A 174 -7.44 75.87 10.06
N LYS A 175 -8.11 75.52 8.95
CA LYS A 175 -8.55 76.51 7.95
C LYS A 175 -9.56 77.51 8.53
N MET A 176 -10.55 77.04 9.29
CA MET A 176 -11.49 77.95 9.96
C MET A 176 -10.80 78.87 10.97
N GLU A 177 -9.85 78.35 11.76
CA GLU A 177 -9.12 79.16 12.75
C GLU A 177 -8.25 80.22 12.07
N THR A 178 -7.57 79.87 10.98
CA THR A 178 -6.78 80.82 10.19
C THR A 178 -7.64 81.93 9.58
N ASP A 179 -8.82 81.60 9.03
CA ASP A 179 -9.78 82.60 8.53
C ASP A 179 -10.25 83.56 9.63
N ILE A 180 -10.51 83.06 10.85
CA ILE A 180 -10.91 83.89 12.00
C ILE A 180 -9.77 84.84 12.41
N ILE A 181 -8.54 84.33 12.49
CA ILE A 181 -7.36 85.14 12.84
C ILE A 181 -7.14 86.23 11.79
N GLU A 182 -7.27 85.90 10.51
CA GLU A 182 -7.07 86.85 9.42
C GLU A 182 -8.15 87.96 9.43
N ALA A 183 -9.41 87.61 9.70
CA ALA A 183 -10.48 88.58 9.89
C ALA A 183 -10.28 89.49 11.12
N GLN A 184 -9.76 88.95 12.22
CA GLN A 184 -9.41 89.75 13.41
C GLN A 184 -8.23 90.68 13.14
N ARG A 185 -7.23 90.22 12.38
CA ARG A 185 -6.06 91.00 11.99
C ARG A 185 -6.46 92.21 11.14
N GLN A 186 -7.33 92.02 10.14
CA GLN A 186 -7.84 93.10 9.28
C GLN A 186 -8.59 94.17 10.09
N LYS A 187 -9.35 93.79 11.13
CA LYS A 187 -10.02 94.75 12.03
C LYS A 187 -9.03 95.53 12.90
N LEU A 188 -8.00 94.87 13.43
CA LEU A 188 -6.98 95.51 14.27
C LEU A 188 -6.05 96.44 13.49
N GLU A 189 -5.72 96.10 12.24
CA GLU A 189 -4.89 96.94 11.34
C GLU A 189 -5.61 98.26 10.97
N ALA A 190 -6.95 98.30 11.01
CA ALA A 190 -7.73 99.51 10.77
C ALA A 190 -7.81 100.48 11.97
N GLU A 191 -7.64 100.01 13.21
CA GLU A 191 -7.95 100.81 14.40
C GLU A 191 -6.73 101.45 15.10
N PHE A 192 -5.49 100.94 14.92
CA PHE A 192 -4.35 101.40 15.75
C PHE A 192 -2.96 101.37 15.08
N PRO A 193 -2.61 102.31 14.19
CA PRO A 193 -1.31 102.32 13.50
C PRO A 193 -0.09 102.60 14.41
N GLU A 194 -0.24 103.28 15.56
CA GLU A 194 0.91 103.67 16.40
C GLU A 194 1.27 102.72 17.56
N LYS A 195 0.34 101.84 18.01
CA LYS A 195 0.63 100.83 19.06
C LYS A 195 1.14 99.49 18.50
N LEU A 196 1.00 99.28 17.18
CA LEU A 196 1.43 98.08 16.45
C LEU A 196 2.94 97.84 16.54
N LYS A 197 3.78 98.88 16.38
CA LYS A 197 5.25 98.74 16.34
C LYS A 197 5.90 98.21 17.64
N LYS A 198 5.26 98.41 18.81
CA LYS A 198 5.75 97.86 20.08
C LYS A 198 5.30 96.41 20.29
N LYS A 199 4.05 96.08 19.95
CA LYS A 199 3.51 94.71 20.04
C LYS A 199 4.12 93.78 18.99
N GLU A 200 4.46 94.30 17.82
CA GLU A 200 5.10 93.55 16.74
C GLU A 200 6.51 93.08 17.14
N LYS A 201 7.29 93.91 17.85
CA LYS A 201 8.60 93.49 18.41
C LYS A 201 8.48 92.42 19.51
N GLU A 202 7.39 92.44 20.28
CA GLU A 202 7.13 91.45 21.32
C GLU A 202 6.61 90.13 20.73
N GLN A 203 5.72 90.20 19.74
CA GLN A 203 5.27 89.06 18.94
C GLN A 203 6.41 88.42 18.14
N GLU A 204 7.33 89.20 17.59
CA GLU A 204 8.54 88.71 16.93
C GLU A 204 9.43 87.90 17.89
N ARG A 205 9.57 88.36 19.15
CA ARG A 205 10.33 87.62 20.18
C ARG A 205 9.66 86.29 20.53
N LEU A 206 8.34 86.31 20.73
CA LEU A 206 7.57 85.09 21.00
C LEU A 206 7.61 84.13 19.81
N ARG A 207 7.49 84.62 18.57
CA ARG A 207 7.63 83.79 17.36
C ARG A 207 8.98 83.10 17.30
N LYS A 208 10.08 83.81 17.57
CA LYS A 208 11.43 83.23 17.60
C LYS A 208 11.60 82.19 18.71
N GLU A 209 10.94 82.37 19.85
CA GLU A 209 10.96 81.40 20.94
C GLU A 209 10.14 80.14 20.62
N PHE A 210 8.94 80.31 20.05
CA PHE A 210 8.12 79.20 19.55
C PHE A 210 8.82 78.43 18.43
N GLU A 211 9.42 79.11 17.46
CA GLU A 211 10.19 78.50 16.37
C GLU A 211 11.38 77.70 16.91
N LYS A 212 12.12 78.26 17.89
CA LYS A 212 13.21 77.55 18.56
C LYS A 212 12.73 76.30 19.32
N ASN A 213 11.56 76.35 19.95
CA ASN A 213 10.98 75.20 20.64
C ASN A 213 10.43 74.15 19.66
N ALA A 214 9.84 74.57 18.54
CA ALA A 214 9.38 73.68 17.48
C ALA A 214 10.58 72.93 16.84
N LEU A 215 11.68 73.63 16.55
CA LEU A 215 12.91 73.02 16.04
C LEU A 215 13.51 72.00 17.02
N ARG A 216 13.42 72.26 18.34
CA ARG A 216 13.86 71.28 19.35
C ARG A 216 13.00 70.03 19.38
N LYS A 217 11.68 70.17 19.25
CA LYS A 217 10.77 69.01 19.18
C LYS A 217 11.02 68.18 17.92
N LEU A 218 11.15 68.83 16.77
CA LEU A 218 11.47 68.15 15.50
C LEU A 218 12.80 67.41 15.59
N ALA A 219 13.83 68.00 16.20
CA ALA A 219 15.11 67.32 16.41
C ALA A 219 15.00 66.08 17.33
N GLN A 220 14.15 66.13 18.36
CA GLN A 220 13.89 64.98 19.23
C GLN A 220 13.12 63.87 18.51
N GLU A 221 12.10 64.23 17.70
CA GLU A 221 11.34 63.29 16.89
C GLU A 221 12.22 62.63 15.82
N GLU A 222 13.12 63.40 15.20
CA GLU A 222 14.10 62.87 14.23
C GLU A 222 15.09 61.89 14.90
N GLU A 223 15.59 62.20 16.09
CA GLU A 223 16.45 61.29 16.86
C GLU A 223 15.70 60.00 17.26
N GLU A 224 14.43 60.11 17.66
CA GLU A 224 13.60 58.96 17.98
C GLU A 224 13.33 58.10 16.74
N LEU A 225 13.06 58.72 15.58
CA LEU A 225 12.88 58.03 14.31
C LEU A 225 14.15 57.29 13.90
N GLN A 226 15.30 57.94 13.97
CA GLN A 226 16.60 57.30 13.69
C GLN A 226 16.87 56.11 14.62
N ARG A 227 16.47 56.21 15.89
CA ARG A 227 16.58 55.09 16.83
C ARG A 227 15.68 53.93 16.47
N LYS A 228 14.43 54.19 16.04
CA LYS A 228 13.50 53.15 15.57
C LYS A 228 13.99 52.49 14.28
N GLU A 229 14.50 53.28 13.33
CA GLU A 229 15.11 52.76 12.10
C GLU A 229 16.33 51.87 12.39
N ALA A 230 17.19 52.27 13.32
CA ALA A 230 18.32 51.46 13.75
C ALA A 230 17.90 50.14 14.40
N GLU A 231 16.83 50.15 15.20
CA GLU A 231 16.26 48.94 15.81
C GLU A 231 15.68 47.98 14.76
N GLU A 232 14.92 48.51 13.79
CA GLU A 232 14.36 47.72 12.69
C GLU A 232 15.46 47.15 11.78
N LEU A 233 16.52 47.91 11.49
CA LEU A 233 17.69 47.40 10.78
C LEU A 233 18.36 46.24 11.53
N ALA A 234 18.50 46.34 12.86
CA ALA A 234 19.05 45.27 13.68
C ALA A 234 18.16 44.00 13.66
N LYS A 235 16.83 44.15 13.69
CA LYS A 235 15.88 43.03 13.54
C LYS A 235 16.00 42.37 12.17
N LEU A 236 16.10 43.14 11.09
CA LEU A 236 16.28 42.62 9.74
C LEU A 236 17.60 41.87 9.57
N GLU A 237 18.68 42.35 10.20
CA GLU A 237 19.97 41.66 10.19
C GLU A 237 19.91 40.33 10.95
N GLN A 238 19.20 40.28 12.07
CA GLN A 238 18.94 39.03 12.79
C GLN A 238 18.13 38.02 11.94
N ILE A 239 17.09 38.49 11.24
CA ILE A 239 16.29 37.64 10.34
C ILE A 239 17.16 37.08 9.20
N LYS A 240 18.08 37.87 8.63
CA LYS A 240 19.02 37.39 7.60
C LYS A 240 19.92 36.26 8.12
N ILE A 241 20.42 36.39 9.35
CA ILE A 241 21.23 35.35 9.99
C ILE A 241 20.41 34.06 10.19
N ASP A 242 19.16 34.17 10.61
CA ASP A 242 18.29 33.01 10.82
C ASP A 242 17.89 32.33 9.50
N ILE A 243 17.64 33.09 8.44
CA ILE A 243 17.43 32.54 7.08
C ILE A 243 18.66 31.78 6.60
N ALA A 244 19.87 32.33 6.81
CA ALA A 244 21.11 31.66 6.43
C ALA A 244 21.32 30.36 7.22
N ARG A 245 20.95 30.35 8.51
CA ARG A 245 20.98 29.13 9.35
C ARG A 245 20.02 28.06 8.82
N ARG A 246 18.76 28.42 8.53
CA ARG A 246 17.78 27.47 7.98
C ARG A 246 18.19 26.92 6.62
N ARG A 247 18.78 27.75 5.74
CA ARG A 247 19.33 27.27 4.46
C ARG A 247 20.41 26.22 4.67
N LYS A 248 21.32 26.46 5.59
CA LYS A 248 22.36 25.48 5.95
C LYS A 248 21.75 24.18 6.49
N GLU A 249 20.75 24.27 7.37
CA GLU A 249 20.02 23.09 7.88
C GLU A 249 19.33 22.31 6.75
N THR A 250 18.73 22.99 5.77
CA THR A 250 18.12 22.33 4.61
C THR A 250 19.15 21.67 3.69
N GLU A 251 20.32 22.28 3.51
CA GLU A 251 21.44 21.68 2.77
C GLU A 251 21.99 20.43 3.48
N ASP A 252 22.11 20.48 4.81
CA ASP A 252 22.52 19.34 5.63
C ASP A 252 21.50 18.20 5.55
N LEU A 253 20.21 18.49 5.61
CA LEU A 253 19.14 17.49 5.42
C LEU A 253 19.15 16.88 4.02
N ALA A 254 19.43 17.68 2.98
CA ALA A 254 19.54 17.17 1.61
C ALA A 254 20.74 16.21 1.46
N ARG A 255 21.89 16.55 2.06
CA ARG A 255 23.07 15.66 2.11
C ARG A 255 22.76 14.33 2.81
N LEU A 256 22.08 14.38 3.95
CA LEU A 256 21.71 13.17 4.68
C LEU A 256 20.76 12.27 3.87
N LYS A 257 19.79 12.84 3.15
CA LYS A 257 18.92 12.06 2.26
C LYS A 257 19.70 11.41 1.12
N GLU A 258 20.66 12.12 0.52
CA GLU A 258 21.52 11.55 -0.52
C GLU A 258 22.39 10.40 0.04
N GLU A 259 22.90 10.51 1.26
CA GLU A 259 23.60 9.43 1.95
C GLU A 259 22.69 8.22 2.23
N GLU A 260 21.44 8.44 2.65
CA GLU A 260 20.45 7.37 2.84
C GLU A 260 20.14 6.63 1.54
N GLU A 261 19.89 7.37 0.44
CA GLU A 261 19.67 6.77 -0.89
C GLU A 261 20.89 5.99 -1.37
N ASN A 262 22.11 6.49 -1.11
CA ASN A 262 23.35 5.77 -1.38
C ASN A 262 23.42 4.45 -0.61
N ILE A 263 23.10 4.46 0.68
CA ILE A 263 23.07 3.26 1.53
C ILE A 263 22.06 2.24 0.99
N GLU A 264 20.88 2.68 0.56
CA GLU A 264 19.87 1.79 -0.04
C GLU A 264 20.34 1.19 -1.38
N ARG A 265 20.99 1.99 -2.23
CA ARG A 265 21.64 1.48 -3.46
C ARG A 265 22.66 0.40 -3.15
N PHE A 266 23.54 0.61 -2.17
CA PHE A 266 24.53 -0.38 -1.76
C PHE A 266 23.89 -1.66 -1.21
N LYS A 267 22.79 -1.56 -0.44
CA LYS A 267 22.04 -2.73 0.04
C LYS A 267 21.45 -3.53 -1.13
N HIS A 268 20.88 -2.85 -2.11
CA HIS A 268 20.33 -3.50 -3.31
C HIS A 268 21.43 -4.18 -4.14
N GLU A 269 22.57 -3.54 -4.32
CA GLU A 269 23.72 -4.11 -5.03
C GLU A 269 24.29 -5.34 -4.30
N ALA A 270 24.41 -5.28 -2.96
CA ALA A 270 24.85 -6.41 -2.15
C ALA A 270 23.90 -7.62 -2.28
N LEU A 271 22.58 -7.40 -2.24
CA LEU A 271 21.58 -8.44 -2.47
C LEU A 271 21.62 -9.01 -3.89
N ALA A 272 21.93 -8.19 -4.89
CA ALA A 272 22.09 -8.65 -6.27
C ALA A 272 23.33 -9.56 -6.41
N ILE A 273 24.46 -9.18 -5.79
CA ILE A 273 25.68 -10.00 -5.76
C ILE A 273 25.41 -11.34 -5.08
N GLU A 274 24.68 -11.36 -3.95
CA GLU A 274 24.32 -12.59 -3.25
C GLU A 274 23.47 -13.52 -4.12
N LYS A 275 22.47 -12.97 -4.83
CA LYS A 275 21.66 -13.75 -5.79
C LYS A 275 22.51 -14.33 -6.93
N CYS A 276 23.46 -13.58 -7.47
CA CYS A 276 24.36 -14.07 -8.51
C CYS A 276 25.21 -15.25 -8.01
N LYS A 277 25.74 -15.18 -6.79
CA LYS A 277 26.50 -16.29 -6.19
C LYS A 277 25.66 -17.57 -6.05
N VAL A 278 24.40 -17.44 -5.62
CA VAL A 278 23.48 -18.58 -5.49
C VAL A 278 23.16 -19.22 -6.85
N GLU A 279 22.98 -18.42 -7.91
CA GLU A 279 22.76 -18.95 -9.25
C GLU A 279 24.04 -19.57 -9.85
N GLU A 280 25.23 -19.02 -9.57
CA GLU A 280 26.52 -19.60 -9.96
C GLU A 280 26.73 -20.99 -9.32
N GLU A 281 26.50 -21.10 -8.00
CA GLU A 281 26.55 -22.39 -7.29
C GLU A 281 25.57 -23.42 -7.85
N LYS A 282 24.39 -22.96 -8.26
CA LYS A 282 23.36 -23.80 -8.87
C LYS A 282 23.75 -24.24 -10.27
N GLU A 283 24.37 -23.37 -11.07
CA GLU A 283 24.92 -23.73 -12.38
C GLU A 283 26.04 -24.77 -12.23
N ASP A 284 26.94 -24.59 -11.27
CA ASP A 284 28.02 -25.55 -11.00
C ASP A 284 27.50 -26.90 -10.50
N ARG A 285 26.43 -26.90 -9.70
CA ARG A 285 25.73 -28.14 -9.34
C ARG A 285 25.15 -28.83 -10.57
N LEU A 286 24.49 -28.10 -11.47
CA LEU A 286 23.94 -28.64 -12.71
C LEU A 286 25.04 -29.17 -13.65
N LYS A 287 26.19 -28.50 -13.75
CA LYS A 287 27.35 -28.98 -14.51
C LYS A 287 27.90 -30.28 -13.95
N ARG A 288 27.95 -30.44 -12.61
CA ARG A 288 28.33 -31.69 -11.94
C ARG A 288 27.34 -32.81 -12.25
N GLU A 289 26.04 -32.55 -12.09
CA GLU A 289 24.98 -33.52 -12.43
C GLU A 289 25.04 -33.94 -13.91
N ALA A 290 25.28 -33.00 -14.83
CA ALA A 290 25.41 -33.29 -16.25
C ALA A 290 26.64 -34.16 -16.57
N LYS A 291 27.78 -33.93 -15.90
CA LYS A 291 28.97 -34.79 -16.04
C LYS A 291 28.70 -36.22 -15.56
N GLU A 292 28.00 -36.38 -14.43
CA GLU A 292 27.62 -37.71 -13.94
C GLU A 292 26.65 -38.42 -14.89
N LEU A 293 25.66 -37.71 -15.44
CA LEU A 293 24.77 -38.27 -16.47
C LEU A 293 25.52 -38.69 -17.74
N ALA A 294 26.54 -37.93 -18.15
CA ALA A 294 27.38 -38.30 -19.29
C ALA A 294 28.17 -39.60 -19.02
N LYS A 295 28.72 -39.77 -17.81
CA LYS A 295 29.37 -41.02 -17.40
C LYS A 295 28.41 -42.20 -17.47
N ILE A 296 27.20 -42.05 -16.92
CA ILE A 296 26.15 -43.10 -16.96
C ILE A 296 25.85 -43.49 -18.41
N LYS A 297 25.75 -42.52 -19.32
CA LYS A 297 25.43 -42.79 -20.73
C LYS A 297 26.53 -43.59 -21.45
N ILE A 298 27.80 -43.34 -21.15
CA ILE A 298 28.92 -44.14 -21.65
C ILE A 298 28.79 -45.60 -21.17
N TYR A 299 28.49 -45.80 -19.87
CA TYR A 299 28.27 -47.14 -19.34
C TYR A 299 27.09 -47.86 -19.99
N GLU A 300 25.99 -47.15 -20.30
CA GLU A 300 24.85 -47.73 -21.03
C GLU A 300 25.23 -48.18 -22.45
N GLU A 301 26.07 -47.40 -23.16
CA GLU A 301 26.57 -47.77 -24.48
C GLU A 301 27.48 -49.00 -24.42
N ASP A 302 28.39 -49.07 -23.44
CA ASP A 302 29.28 -50.23 -23.23
C ASP A 302 28.49 -51.50 -22.89
N ILE A 303 27.48 -51.40 -22.03
CA ILE A 303 26.58 -52.53 -21.71
C ILE A 303 25.84 -52.99 -22.98
N GLY A 304 25.40 -52.05 -23.82
CA GLY A 304 24.73 -52.35 -25.09
C GLY A 304 25.65 -53.07 -26.09
N ILE A 305 26.93 -52.70 -26.15
CA ILE A 305 27.95 -53.41 -26.95
C ILE A 305 28.16 -54.82 -26.38
N PHE A 306 28.31 -54.95 -25.06
CA PHE A 306 28.52 -56.23 -24.40
C PHE A 306 27.36 -57.22 -24.67
N GLN A 307 26.11 -56.75 -24.59
CA GLN A 307 24.92 -57.55 -24.91
C GLN A 307 24.86 -57.98 -26.38
N LYS A 308 25.30 -57.15 -27.32
CA LYS A 308 25.37 -57.54 -28.73
C LYS A 308 26.39 -58.67 -28.93
N VAL A 309 27.56 -58.56 -28.31
CA VAL A 309 28.60 -59.61 -28.38
C VAL A 309 28.11 -60.91 -27.76
N THR A 310 27.49 -60.87 -26.57
CA THR A 310 26.95 -62.08 -25.92
C THR A 310 25.84 -62.75 -26.73
N ASN A 311 24.93 -61.97 -27.33
CA ASN A 311 23.90 -62.52 -28.22
C ASN A 311 24.46 -63.06 -29.54
N SER A 312 25.68 -62.67 -29.93
CA SER A 312 26.37 -63.21 -31.12
C SER A 312 27.08 -64.54 -30.79
N LEU A 313 27.37 -64.79 -29.52
CA LEU A 313 28.05 -66.00 -29.01
C LEU A 313 27.09 -67.13 -28.63
N SER A 314 25.77 -66.89 -28.60
CA SER A 314 24.79 -67.98 -28.52
C SER A 314 24.67 -68.65 -29.90
N ILE A 315 25.68 -69.45 -30.23
CA ILE A 315 25.69 -70.32 -31.40
C ILE A 315 25.17 -71.68 -30.95
N ASP A 316 24.19 -72.20 -31.70
CA ASP A 316 23.58 -73.51 -31.51
C ASP A 316 24.66 -74.61 -31.46
N GLU A 317 24.59 -75.48 -30.46
CA GLU A 317 25.59 -76.50 -30.11
C GLU A 317 25.81 -77.62 -31.16
N ASP A 318 25.28 -77.49 -32.38
CA ASP A 318 25.29 -78.56 -33.39
C ASP A 318 26.14 -78.29 -34.66
N SER A 319 26.94 -77.21 -34.72
CA SER A 319 27.79 -76.92 -35.90
C SER A 319 29.29 -77.13 -35.62
N THR A 320 29.78 -78.34 -35.86
CA THR A 320 31.21 -78.67 -35.86
C THR A 320 31.96 -78.07 -37.06
N MET A 321 33.16 -77.54 -36.78
CA MET A 321 34.15 -76.88 -37.65
C MET A 321 34.03 -75.36 -37.75
N VAL A 322 34.75 -74.67 -36.84
CA VAL A 322 35.14 -73.26 -36.99
C VAL A 322 36.67 -73.22 -37.07
N ASP A 323 37.18 -72.51 -38.08
CA ASP A 323 38.58 -72.39 -38.44
C ASP A 323 39.42 -71.69 -37.35
N SER A 324 40.67 -72.14 -37.18
CA SER A 324 41.58 -71.71 -36.11
C SER A 324 42.02 -70.23 -36.17
N ASP A 325 41.70 -69.48 -37.23
CA ASP A 325 42.08 -68.07 -37.36
C ASP A 325 41.16 -67.11 -36.56
N GLU A 326 39.97 -67.55 -36.13
CA GLU A 326 39.08 -66.74 -35.27
C GLU A 326 39.46 -66.76 -33.78
N ILE A 327 40.23 -67.76 -33.33
CA ILE A 327 40.65 -67.91 -31.93
C ILE A 327 41.63 -66.80 -31.50
N LEU A 328 42.42 -66.27 -32.44
CA LEU A 328 43.34 -65.15 -32.18
C LEU A 328 42.61 -63.85 -31.80
N THR A 329 41.35 -63.68 -32.21
CA THR A 329 40.55 -62.50 -31.84
C THR A 329 39.99 -62.58 -30.42
N ILE A 330 39.82 -63.79 -29.87
CA ILE A 330 39.29 -64.01 -28.52
C ILE A 330 40.34 -63.62 -27.48
N ASP A 331 41.61 -64.00 -27.67
CA ASP A 331 42.69 -63.61 -26.77
C ASP A 331 42.92 -62.09 -26.78
N GLU A 332 42.82 -61.44 -27.94
CA GLU A 332 42.91 -59.99 -28.06
C GLU A 332 41.72 -59.27 -27.39
N THR A 333 40.53 -59.90 -27.43
CA THR A 333 39.33 -59.40 -26.74
C THR A 333 39.42 -59.59 -25.23
N ILE A 334 39.99 -60.71 -24.75
CA ILE A 334 40.28 -60.95 -23.33
C ILE A 334 41.30 -59.94 -22.81
N GLU A 335 42.33 -59.62 -23.59
CA GLU A 335 43.33 -58.58 -23.27
C GLU A 335 42.70 -57.18 -23.17
N ARG A 336 41.79 -56.84 -24.09
CA ARG A 336 41.02 -55.59 -24.02
C ARG A 336 40.10 -55.54 -22.80
N LEU A 337 39.49 -56.66 -22.42
CA LEU A 337 38.65 -56.75 -21.22
C LEU A 337 39.48 -56.59 -19.94
N LYS A 338 40.67 -57.19 -19.85
CA LYS A 338 41.60 -57.00 -18.72
C LYS A 338 42.04 -55.54 -18.59
N ARG A 339 42.34 -54.87 -19.72
CA ARG A 339 42.68 -53.44 -19.71
C ARG A 339 41.51 -52.55 -19.29
N ALA A 340 40.29 -52.86 -19.73
CA ALA A 340 39.09 -52.14 -19.31
C ALA A 340 38.80 -52.33 -17.81
N GLU A 341 39.01 -53.53 -17.28
CA GLU A 341 38.88 -53.84 -15.85
C GLU A 341 39.93 -53.09 -15.00
N GLU A 342 41.18 -53.04 -15.43
CA GLU A 342 42.25 -52.26 -14.78
C GLU A 342 41.92 -50.75 -14.78
N PHE A 343 41.39 -50.23 -15.89
CA PHE A 343 40.99 -48.83 -16.00
C PHE A 343 39.81 -48.48 -15.10
N ALA A 344 38.82 -49.38 -15.01
CA ALA A 344 37.70 -49.22 -14.08
C ALA A 344 38.16 -49.26 -12.61
N ARG A 345 39.15 -50.11 -12.29
CA ARG A 345 39.75 -50.19 -10.95
C ARG A 345 40.49 -48.90 -10.59
N GLN A 346 41.27 -48.34 -11.51
CA GLN A 346 41.96 -47.06 -11.31
C GLN A 346 40.98 -45.89 -11.18
N ALA A 347 39.92 -45.85 -11.98
CA ALA A 347 38.89 -44.82 -11.88
C ALA A 347 38.12 -44.88 -10.56
N ALA A 348 37.84 -46.09 -10.04
CA ALA A 348 37.24 -46.28 -8.73
C ALA A 348 38.18 -45.82 -7.60
N GLU A 349 39.47 -46.10 -7.70
CA GLU A 349 40.48 -45.67 -6.75
C GLU A 349 40.66 -44.13 -6.72
N GLU A 350 40.68 -43.48 -7.89
CA GLU A 350 40.72 -42.01 -8.01
C GLU A 350 39.44 -41.35 -7.47
N ASN A 351 38.26 -41.90 -7.76
CA ASN A 351 37.00 -41.40 -7.18
C ASN A 351 36.99 -41.55 -5.65
N ALA A 352 37.52 -42.66 -5.11
CA ALA A 352 37.64 -42.84 -3.66
C ALA A 352 38.61 -41.82 -3.04
N LYS A 353 39.76 -41.58 -3.69
CA LYS A 353 40.73 -40.55 -3.27
C LYS A 353 40.14 -39.14 -3.34
N GLN A 354 39.34 -38.84 -4.36
CA GLN A 354 38.70 -37.53 -4.52
C GLN A 354 37.59 -37.32 -3.49
N SER A 355 36.78 -38.34 -3.22
CA SER A 355 35.77 -38.30 -2.15
C SER A 355 36.39 -38.09 -0.76
N LEU A 356 37.59 -38.64 -0.52
CA LEU A 356 38.39 -38.40 0.70
C LEU A 356 38.96 -36.97 0.78
N ARG A 357 39.26 -36.32 -0.35
CA ARG A 357 39.71 -34.91 -0.38
C ARG A 357 38.55 -33.94 -0.13
N GLU A 358 37.37 -34.24 -0.67
CA GLU A 358 36.18 -33.40 -0.52
C GLU A 358 35.55 -33.49 0.87
N SER A 359 35.80 -34.56 1.64
CA SER A 359 35.30 -34.72 3.01
C SER A 359 36.07 -33.94 4.08
N GLY A 360 37.14 -33.21 3.74
CA GLY A 360 37.74 -32.20 4.63
C GLY A 360 38.31 -32.69 5.97
N CYS A 361 38.55 -34.00 6.14
CA CYS A 361 39.13 -34.56 7.37
C CYS A 361 40.62 -34.86 7.17
N ILE A 362 41.48 -33.88 7.47
CA ILE A 362 42.90 -34.12 7.74
C ILE A 362 43.02 -34.39 9.24
N GLY A 363 43.31 -35.64 9.62
CA GLY A 363 43.65 -35.97 11.01
C GLY A 363 43.62 -37.46 11.35
N SER A 364 44.82 -38.07 11.30
CA SER A 364 45.26 -39.33 11.95
C SER A 364 45.19 -40.64 11.14
N PRO A 365 46.25 -41.49 11.21
CA PRO A 365 46.38 -42.70 10.40
C PRO A 365 46.22 -43.97 11.24
N GLU A 366 45.24 -44.82 10.92
CA GLU A 366 45.32 -46.25 11.27
C GLU A 366 44.81 -47.12 10.12
N LYS A 367 45.35 -48.33 10.10
CA LYS A 367 45.60 -49.24 8.99
C LYS A 367 44.41 -50.12 8.59
N GLU A 368 44.55 -50.60 7.35
CA GLU A 368 44.30 -51.97 6.84
C GLU A 368 42.91 -52.64 6.95
N GLU A 369 42.69 -53.50 5.96
CA GLU A 369 41.60 -54.46 5.76
C GLU A 369 40.32 -53.90 5.14
N PHE A 370 40.10 -54.22 3.86
CA PHE A 370 39.01 -55.11 3.42
C PHE A 370 39.08 -55.29 1.89
N GLN A 371 39.66 -56.41 1.46
CA GLN A 371 39.38 -57.02 0.15
C GLN A 371 38.26 -58.04 0.38
N ASP A 372 37.12 -57.86 -0.30
CA ASP A 372 36.37 -58.89 -1.04
C ASP A 372 34.88 -58.55 -1.19
N LEU A 373 34.32 -59.05 -2.30
CA LEU A 373 32.90 -59.21 -2.65
C LEU A 373 32.18 -58.05 -3.37
N VAL A 374 32.34 -57.99 -4.70
CA VAL A 374 31.20 -57.64 -5.59
C VAL A 374 31.24 -58.53 -6.84
N LYS A 375 30.31 -59.49 -6.91
CA LYS A 375 29.80 -60.06 -8.18
C LYS A 375 28.28 -59.90 -8.17
N LEU A 376 27.74 -59.17 -9.14
CA LEU A 376 26.30 -59.11 -9.43
C LEU A 376 26.05 -59.34 -10.93
N PRO A 377 24.95 -59.99 -11.30
CA PRO A 377 24.70 -60.41 -12.68
C PRO A 377 23.95 -59.33 -13.48
N ALA A 378 24.34 -59.18 -14.75
CA ALA A 378 23.65 -58.39 -15.75
C ALA A 378 22.48 -59.17 -16.37
N SER A 379 21.30 -58.56 -16.47
CA SER A 379 20.35 -58.73 -17.60
C SER A 379 18.98 -58.09 -17.34
N ILE A 380 18.76 -56.86 -17.81
CA ILE A 380 17.41 -56.42 -18.24
C ILE A 380 17.59 -55.42 -19.41
N THR A 381 17.19 -55.80 -20.62
CA THR A 381 17.08 -54.89 -21.77
C THR A 381 15.71 -54.20 -21.78
N PRO A 382 15.64 -52.86 -21.91
CA PRO A 382 14.36 -52.17 -22.00
C PRO A 382 13.72 -52.35 -23.39
N SER A 383 12.44 -52.71 -23.37
CA SER A 383 11.59 -52.86 -24.55
C SER A 383 11.58 -51.59 -25.44
N LYS A 384 11.74 -51.78 -26.77
CA LYS A 384 11.75 -50.72 -27.81
C LYS A 384 10.56 -49.74 -27.72
N ASN A 385 9.43 -50.17 -27.13
CA ASN A 385 8.25 -49.31 -26.94
C ASN A 385 8.41 -48.26 -25.84
N LEU A 386 9.29 -48.47 -24.85
CA LEU A 386 9.54 -47.50 -23.79
C LEU A 386 10.43 -46.35 -24.28
N VAL A 387 11.42 -46.67 -25.12
CA VAL A 387 12.32 -45.69 -25.73
C VAL A 387 11.56 -44.73 -26.64
N LYS A 388 10.61 -45.24 -27.44
CA LYS A 388 9.76 -44.39 -28.30
C LYS A 388 8.88 -43.44 -27.48
N LYS A 389 8.25 -43.92 -26.41
CA LYS A 389 7.42 -43.08 -25.52
C LYS A 389 8.21 -42.01 -24.78
N LEU A 390 9.46 -42.31 -24.39
CA LEU A 390 10.36 -41.31 -23.79
C LEU A 390 10.83 -40.27 -24.81
N HIS A 391 11.06 -40.68 -26.06
CA HIS A 391 11.39 -39.75 -27.13
C HIS A 391 10.23 -38.79 -27.45
N ASP A 392 9.01 -39.30 -27.57
CA ASP A 392 7.81 -38.49 -27.85
C ASP A 392 7.51 -37.50 -26.71
N ALA A 393 7.69 -37.93 -25.45
CA ALA A 393 7.54 -37.06 -24.28
C ALA A 393 8.61 -35.95 -24.22
N SER A 394 9.84 -36.24 -24.66
CA SER A 394 10.93 -35.26 -24.76
C SER A 394 10.65 -34.18 -25.82
N ILE A 395 10.07 -34.57 -26.96
CA ILE A 395 9.66 -33.63 -28.01
C ILE A 395 8.55 -32.69 -27.52
N LEU A 396 7.54 -33.24 -26.84
CA LEU A 396 6.44 -32.43 -26.28
C LEU A 396 6.94 -31.42 -25.24
N ALA A 397 7.84 -31.84 -24.34
CA ALA A 397 8.44 -30.95 -23.34
C ALA A 397 9.29 -29.83 -23.97
N LYS A 398 10.00 -30.12 -25.07
CA LYS A 398 10.72 -29.09 -25.83
C LYS A 398 9.78 -28.06 -26.46
N ASN A 399 8.70 -28.52 -27.09
CA ASN A 399 7.74 -27.63 -27.74
C ASN A 399 7.02 -26.72 -26.74
N GLU A 400 6.69 -27.23 -25.55
CA GLU A 400 6.09 -26.44 -24.48
C GLU A 400 7.06 -25.39 -23.93
N ALA A 401 8.33 -25.77 -23.71
CA ALA A 401 9.38 -24.83 -23.29
C ALA A 401 9.68 -23.74 -24.35
N ASP A 402 9.62 -24.08 -25.64
CA ASP A 402 9.81 -23.13 -26.73
C ASP A 402 8.63 -22.16 -26.85
N GLU A 403 7.41 -22.60 -26.56
CA GLU A 403 6.23 -21.74 -26.52
C GLU A 403 6.27 -20.77 -25.34
N ASP A 404 6.67 -21.24 -24.15
CA ASP A 404 6.89 -20.38 -22.98
C ASP A 404 7.97 -19.33 -23.26
N ARG A 405 9.08 -19.72 -23.91
CA ARG A 405 10.11 -18.76 -24.35
C ARG A 405 9.55 -17.71 -25.31
N ARG A 406 8.72 -18.11 -26.29
CA ARG A 406 8.07 -17.17 -27.21
C ARG A 406 7.16 -16.18 -26.49
N ASN A 407 6.42 -16.64 -25.48
CA ASN A 407 5.54 -15.77 -24.68
C ASN A 407 6.32 -14.80 -23.81
N ILE A 408 7.42 -15.24 -23.20
CA ILE A 408 8.33 -14.37 -22.43
C ILE A 408 8.94 -13.29 -23.34
N VAL A 409 9.41 -13.64 -24.54
CA VAL A 409 9.97 -12.68 -25.51
C VAL A 409 8.92 -11.65 -25.94
N LYS A 410 7.67 -12.05 -26.15
CA LYS A 410 6.57 -11.11 -26.46
C LYS A 410 6.30 -10.13 -25.32
N HIS A 411 6.30 -10.60 -24.07
CA HIS A 411 6.12 -9.74 -22.90
C HIS A 411 7.27 -8.74 -22.74
N ILE A 412 8.51 -9.20 -22.84
CA ILE A 412 9.70 -8.34 -22.79
C ILE A 412 9.66 -7.28 -23.90
N SER A 413 9.26 -7.68 -25.13
CA SER A 413 9.12 -6.74 -26.24
C SER A 413 8.05 -5.67 -25.98
N ALA A 414 6.92 -6.04 -25.38
CA ALA A 414 5.86 -5.09 -25.04
C ALA A 414 6.29 -4.13 -23.91
N ASP A 415 7.05 -4.61 -22.93
CA ASP A 415 7.59 -3.78 -21.86
C ASP A 415 8.67 -2.80 -22.36
N CYS A 416 9.54 -3.23 -23.29
CA CYS A 416 10.48 -2.33 -23.95
C CYS A 416 9.79 -1.22 -24.75
N GLU A 417 8.69 -1.52 -25.46
CA GLU A 417 7.89 -0.50 -26.18
C GLU A 417 7.26 0.51 -25.22
N ARG A 418 6.77 0.04 -24.05
CA ARG A 418 6.19 0.89 -23.00
C ARG A 418 7.24 1.83 -22.40
N LEU A 419 8.42 1.31 -22.05
CA LEU A 419 9.53 2.11 -21.52
C LEU A 419 10.01 3.17 -22.52
N LYS A 420 10.10 2.83 -23.81
CA LYS A 420 10.42 3.80 -24.88
C LYS A 420 9.35 4.88 -25.06
N LYS A 421 8.09 4.61 -24.68
CA LYS A 421 7.03 5.61 -24.69
C LYS A 421 7.18 6.54 -23.48
N GLU A 422 7.37 5.97 -22.30
CA GLU A 422 7.59 6.74 -21.06
C GLU A 422 8.82 7.65 -21.17
N GLU A 423 9.91 7.18 -21.78
CA GLU A 423 11.11 7.98 -22.02
C GLU A 423 10.84 9.18 -22.95
N ARG A 424 10.00 8.99 -23.98
CA ARG A 424 9.55 10.08 -24.86
C ARG A 424 8.66 11.09 -24.14
N ASP A 425 7.76 10.62 -23.30
CA ASP A 425 6.86 11.47 -22.51
C ASP A 425 7.65 12.29 -21.48
N VAL A 426 8.62 11.69 -20.80
CA VAL A 426 9.55 12.40 -19.89
C VAL A 426 10.40 13.42 -20.63
N SER A 427 10.88 13.10 -21.83
CA SER A 427 11.63 14.05 -22.66
C SER A 427 10.77 15.24 -23.11
N ALA A 428 9.49 15.02 -23.41
CA ALA A 428 8.55 16.10 -23.75
C ALA A 428 8.28 17.02 -22.55
N LEU A 429 8.06 16.45 -21.36
CA LEU A 429 7.85 17.22 -20.13
C LEU A 429 9.07 18.07 -19.75
N LYS A 430 10.30 17.53 -19.92
CA LYS A 430 11.53 18.31 -19.70
C LYS A 430 11.64 19.51 -20.65
N LYS A 431 11.19 19.34 -21.89
CA LYS A 431 11.17 20.43 -22.87
C LYS A 431 10.18 21.53 -22.45
N GLU A 432 8.94 21.15 -22.10
CA GLU A 432 7.94 22.11 -21.60
C GLU A 432 8.41 22.85 -20.34
N GLN A 433 9.08 22.15 -19.42
CA GLN A 433 9.64 22.79 -18.23
C GLN A 433 10.69 23.84 -18.59
N SER A 434 11.59 23.54 -19.53
CA SER A 434 12.61 24.51 -19.99
C SER A 434 11.99 25.74 -20.65
N GLU A 435 10.92 25.57 -21.45
CA GLU A 435 10.20 26.69 -22.07
C GLU A 435 9.47 27.56 -21.03
N LEU A 436 8.97 26.96 -19.94
CA LEU A 436 8.37 27.67 -18.82
C LEU A 436 9.39 28.46 -18.00
N GLU A 437 10.57 27.88 -17.76
CA GLU A 437 11.68 28.55 -17.07
C GLU A 437 12.21 29.74 -17.88
N GLU A 438 12.32 29.60 -19.21
CA GLU A 438 12.69 30.70 -20.10
C GLU A 438 11.66 31.84 -20.08
N LYS A 439 10.36 31.52 -20.12
CA LYS A 439 9.29 32.53 -19.99
C LYS A 439 9.36 33.27 -18.65
N ARG A 440 9.56 32.56 -17.53
CA ARG A 440 9.73 33.18 -16.21
C ARG A 440 10.96 34.09 -16.16
N ALA A 441 12.06 33.68 -16.80
CA ALA A 441 13.26 34.51 -16.87
C ALA A 441 13.00 35.81 -17.66
N GLN A 442 12.27 35.74 -18.78
CA GLN A 442 11.87 36.92 -19.55
C GLN A 442 10.95 37.85 -18.73
N GLU A 443 9.96 37.33 -18.02
CA GLU A 443 9.08 38.12 -17.15
C GLU A 443 9.85 38.86 -16.05
N LEU A 444 10.79 38.17 -15.37
CA LEU A 444 11.65 38.79 -14.34
C LEU A 444 12.53 39.90 -14.92
N LEU A 445 13.04 39.72 -16.13
CA LEU A 445 13.85 40.74 -16.82
C LEU A 445 13.00 41.97 -17.16
N THR A 446 11.74 41.75 -17.52
CA THR A 446 10.74 42.81 -17.79
C THR A 446 10.36 43.57 -16.52
N LEU A 447 10.16 42.87 -15.39
CA LEU A 447 9.89 43.49 -14.09
C LEU A 447 11.10 44.28 -13.58
N SER A 448 12.31 43.76 -13.76
CA SER A 448 13.56 44.44 -13.41
C SER A 448 13.73 45.74 -14.19
N THR A 449 13.41 45.74 -15.50
CA THR A 449 13.44 46.97 -16.31
C THR A 449 12.37 47.97 -15.86
N LYS A 450 11.13 47.53 -15.59
CA LYS A 450 10.08 48.40 -15.03
C LYS A 450 10.49 49.03 -13.71
N LYS A 451 11.13 48.27 -12.81
CA LYS A 451 11.65 48.78 -11.54
C LYS A 451 12.71 49.86 -11.73
N LYS A 452 13.69 49.63 -12.62
CA LYS A 452 14.73 50.62 -12.94
C LYS A 452 14.15 51.92 -13.53
N ILE A 453 13.11 51.81 -14.35
CA ILE A 453 12.41 52.98 -14.90
C ILE A 453 11.72 53.78 -13.78
N LEU A 454 11.02 53.10 -12.86
CA LEU A 454 10.40 53.74 -11.70
C LEU A 454 11.43 54.42 -10.78
N GLU A 455 12.56 53.76 -10.51
CA GLU A 455 13.66 54.33 -9.73
C GLU A 455 14.24 55.58 -10.40
N ALA A 456 14.43 55.56 -11.73
CA ALA A 456 14.90 56.72 -12.48
C ALA A 456 13.90 57.90 -12.46
N LEU A 457 12.60 57.62 -12.57
CA LEU A 457 11.56 58.64 -12.48
C LEU A 457 11.49 59.26 -11.08
N ASN A 458 11.62 58.45 -10.03
CA ASN A 458 11.66 58.93 -8.65
C ASN A 458 12.92 59.75 -8.36
N ALA A 459 14.08 59.34 -8.89
CA ALA A 459 15.31 60.11 -8.76
C ALA A 459 15.20 61.48 -9.45
N SER A 460 14.68 61.53 -10.69
CA SER A 460 14.49 62.77 -11.44
C SER A 460 13.54 63.74 -10.73
N THR A 461 12.40 63.24 -10.21
CA THR A 461 11.44 64.06 -9.48
C THR A 461 12.00 64.58 -8.16
N SER A 462 12.80 63.77 -7.45
CA SER A 462 13.46 64.20 -6.22
C SER A 462 14.52 65.28 -6.46
N GLU A 463 15.30 65.19 -7.55
CA GLU A 463 16.32 66.17 -7.89
C GLU A 463 15.73 67.50 -8.38
N GLU A 464 14.61 67.45 -9.12
CA GLU A 464 13.86 68.63 -9.51
C GLU A 464 13.22 69.34 -8.31
N LEU A 465 12.61 68.59 -7.38
CA LEU A 465 12.06 69.13 -6.13
C LEU A 465 13.15 69.74 -5.23
N PHE A 466 14.33 69.10 -5.17
CA PHE A 466 15.47 69.59 -4.41
C PHE A 466 16.05 70.89 -5.00
N ASN A 467 16.19 70.96 -6.33
CA ASN A 467 16.65 72.17 -7.03
C ASN A 467 15.64 73.32 -6.95
N PHE A 468 14.34 73.01 -6.92
CA PHE A 468 13.28 73.99 -6.73
C PHE A 468 13.35 74.64 -5.34
N ASN A 469 13.65 73.86 -4.30
CA ASN A 469 13.75 74.36 -2.93
C ASN A 469 15.00 75.25 -2.70
N LYS A 470 16.05 75.07 -3.50
CA LYS A 470 17.31 75.83 -3.40
C LYS A 470 17.25 77.23 -4.03
N LYS A 471 16.31 77.48 -4.95
CA LYS A 471 16.08 78.81 -5.57
C LYS A 471 14.88 79.52 -4.92
N LYS A 472 15.05 79.89 -3.66
CA LYS A 472 14.09 80.70 -2.91
C LYS A 472 14.27 82.20 -3.22
N ASP A 473 14.14 82.59 -4.49
CA ASP A 473 14.00 84.00 -4.87
C ASP A 473 12.50 84.33 -5.01
N LEU A 474 12.00 85.08 -4.02
CA LEU A 474 10.58 85.28 -3.70
C LEU A 474 9.78 86.13 -4.69
N ASN A 475 10.25 86.34 -5.93
CA ASN A 475 9.63 87.27 -6.90
C ASN A 475 9.20 86.63 -8.23
N SER A 476 9.01 85.30 -8.30
CA SER A 476 8.60 84.62 -9.55
C SER A 476 7.46 83.60 -9.41
N MET A 477 6.50 83.83 -8.49
CA MET A 477 5.34 82.91 -8.31
C MET A 477 4.54 82.64 -9.59
N THR A 478 4.54 83.53 -10.58
CA THR A 478 3.89 83.30 -11.88
C THR A 478 4.54 82.18 -12.70
N THR A 479 5.83 81.87 -12.47
CA THR A 479 6.54 80.79 -13.18
C THR A 479 6.31 79.41 -12.57
N VAL A 480 5.78 79.34 -11.35
CA VAL A 480 5.50 78.08 -10.65
C VAL A 480 4.20 77.46 -11.14
N GLU A 481 3.17 78.28 -11.33
CA GLU A 481 1.90 77.84 -11.92
C GLU A 481 2.08 77.44 -13.39
N GLU A 482 2.88 78.16 -14.16
CA GLU A 482 3.22 77.78 -15.55
C GLU A 482 3.95 76.43 -15.61
N LYS A 483 4.93 76.19 -14.73
CA LYS A 483 5.64 74.91 -14.65
C LYS A 483 4.76 73.78 -14.13
N PHE A 484 3.82 74.07 -13.24
CA PHE A 484 2.86 73.07 -12.76
C PHE A 484 1.86 72.67 -13.85
N GLU A 485 1.40 73.62 -14.66
CA GLU A 485 0.58 73.33 -15.84
C GLU A 485 1.38 72.61 -16.93
N GLU A 486 2.66 72.90 -17.11
CA GLU A 486 3.55 72.16 -18.00
C GLU A 486 3.76 70.71 -17.51
N PHE A 487 3.91 70.50 -16.20
CA PHE A 487 4.00 69.17 -15.60
C PHE A 487 2.70 68.38 -15.73
N LYS A 488 1.53 69.03 -15.56
CA LYS A 488 0.23 68.40 -15.86
C LYS A 488 0.12 68.01 -17.33
N LYS A 489 0.62 68.85 -18.24
CA LYS A 489 0.61 68.58 -19.69
C LYS A 489 1.48 67.37 -20.03
N GLN A 490 2.68 67.30 -19.45
CA GLN A 490 3.58 66.13 -19.59
C GLN A 490 3.00 64.86 -18.96
N ALA A 491 2.33 64.96 -17.81
CA ALA A 491 1.65 63.83 -17.18
C ALA A 491 0.46 63.33 -18.02
N ILE A 492 -0.25 64.23 -18.72
CA ILE A 492 -1.32 63.88 -19.67
C ILE A 492 -0.73 63.23 -20.93
N GLU A 493 0.37 63.73 -21.48
CA GLU A 493 1.08 63.12 -22.62
C GLU A 493 1.63 61.73 -22.28
N LEU A 494 2.21 61.54 -21.09
CA LEU A 494 2.61 60.23 -20.58
C LEU A 494 1.38 59.31 -20.42
N LYS A 495 0.25 59.79 -19.88
CA LYS A 495 -0.99 59.00 -19.86
C LYS A 495 -1.49 58.62 -21.25
N GLN A 496 -1.30 59.46 -22.25
CA GLN A 496 -1.66 59.15 -23.65
C GLN A 496 -0.68 58.18 -24.31
N PHE A 497 0.60 58.21 -23.92
CA PHE A 497 1.64 57.30 -24.40
C PHE A 497 1.44 55.86 -23.92
N TRP A 498 0.86 55.66 -22.71
CA TRP A 498 0.58 54.33 -22.13
C TRP A 498 -0.82 53.77 -22.47
N LYS A 499 -1.72 54.57 -23.05
CA LYS A 499 -3.04 54.13 -23.51
C LYS A 499 -3.02 53.00 -24.57
N PRO A 500 -2.08 52.96 -25.53
CA PRO A 500 -1.96 51.87 -26.49
C PRO A 500 -1.57 50.54 -25.83
N GLU A 501 -0.71 50.57 -24.81
CA GLU A 501 -0.31 49.36 -24.06
C GLU A 501 -1.43 48.84 -23.16
N GLN A 502 -2.26 49.72 -22.58
CA GLN A 502 -3.47 49.28 -21.88
C GLN A 502 -4.51 48.65 -22.83
N LYS A 503 -4.59 49.15 -24.08
CA LYS A 503 -5.43 48.53 -25.11
C LYS A 503 -4.88 47.18 -25.58
N SER A 504 -3.56 47.03 -25.73
CA SER A 504 -2.97 45.74 -26.11
C SER A 504 -3.09 44.71 -25.00
N LEU A 505 -3.02 45.12 -23.73
CA LEU A 505 -3.22 44.22 -22.58
C LEU A 505 -4.69 43.78 -22.45
N ALA A 506 -5.64 44.67 -22.74
CA ALA A 506 -7.06 44.30 -22.82
C ALA A 506 -7.36 43.35 -24.00
N GLN A 507 -6.76 43.58 -25.18
CA GLN A 507 -6.86 42.66 -26.32
C GLN A 507 -6.22 41.31 -26.04
N LEU A 508 -5.06 41.27 -25.38
CA LEU A 508 -4.42 40.02 -24.95
C LEU A 508 -5.27 39.28 -23.92
N LEU A 509 -5.95 40.00 -23.01
CA LEU A 509 -6.87 39.39 -22.06
C LEU A 509 -8.08 38.76 -22.76
N GLU A 510 -8.60 39.42 -23.80
CA GLU A 510 -9.72 38.95 -24.62
C GLU A 510 -9.32 37.73 -25.46
N GLU A 511 -8.13 37.74 -26.10
CA GLU A 511 -7.56 36.59 -26.81
C GLU A 511 -7.32 35.38 -25.87
N VAL A 512 -6.79 35.63 -24.66
CA VAL A 512 -6.62 34.57 -23.66
C VAL A 512 -7.96 34.00 -23.23
N GLN A 513 -8.98 34.83 -23.01
CA GLN A 513 -10.33 34.36 -22.68
C GLN A 513 -10.94 33.52 -23.82
N GLU A 514 -10.72 33.90 -25.07
CA GLU A 514 -11.21 33.17 -26.24
C GLU A 514 -10.50 31.81 -26.40
N ILE A 515 -9.17 31.75 -26.23
CA ILE A 515 -8.39 30.50 -26.23
C ILE A 515 -8.82 29.58 -25.08
N THR A 516 -9.10 30.14 -23.90
CA THR A 516 -9.53 29.37 -22.73
C THR A 516 -10.94 28.79 -22.96
N ALA A 517 -11.85 29.55 -23.56
CA ALA A 517 -13.18 29.07 -23.92
C ALA A 517 -13.16 27.93 -24.95
N VAL A 518 -12.28 28.00 -25.95
CA VAL A 518 -12.08 26.93 -26.95
C VAL A 518 -11.55 25.66 -26.27
N ARG A 519 -10.55 25.76 -25.39
CA ARG A 519 -9.99 24.60 -24.67
C ARG A 519 -11.00 23.95 -23.73
N VAL A 520 -11.82 24.74 -23.02
CA VAL A 520 -12.89 24.20 -22.17
C VAL A 520 -13.93 23.43 -23.00
N LYS A 521 -14.21 23.90 -24.23
CA LYS A 521 -15.11 23.21 -25.16
C LYS A 521 -14.50 21.92 -25.71
N GLU A 522 -13.21 21.89 -26.06
CA GLU A 522 -12.51 20.67 -26.47
C GLU A 522 -12.45 19.62 -25.35
N ILE A 523 -12.19 20.04 -24.11
CA ILE A 523 -12.19 19.15 -22.93
C ILE A 523 -13.59 18.57 -22.67
N ALA A 524 -14.64 19.37 -22.86
CA ALA A 524 -16.02 18.91 -22.75
C ALA A 524 -16.41 17.91 -23.85
N GLU A 525 -15.89 18.07 -25.07
CA GLU A 525 -16.14 17.18 -26.21
C GLU A 525 -15.32 15.86 -26.14
N LEU A 526 -14.18 15.84 -25.44
CA LEU A 526 -13.35 14.64 -25.25
C LEU A 526 -13.84 13.71 -24.12
N SER A 527 -14.76 14.17 -23.26
CA SER A 527 -15.27 13.38 -22.13
C SER A 527 -16.12 12.12 -22.44
N PRO A 528 -16.80 11.95 -23.59
CA PRO A 528 -17.62 10.73 -23.79
C PRO A 528 -16.86 9.47 -24.23
N ALA A 529 -15.54 9.52 -24.47
CA ALA A 529 -14.83 8.43 -25.15
C ALA A 529 -14.35 7.26 -24.26
N LEU A 530 -14.52 7.32 -22.93
CA LEU A 530 -13.97 6.31 -22.01
C LEU A 530 -14.96 5.24 -21.47
N SER A 531 -16.12 5.02 -22.11
CA SER A 531 -17.08 3.99 -21.69
C SER A 531 -17.42 2.92 -22.73
N ARG A 532 -16.50 2.55 -23.63
CA ARG A 532 -16.68 1.36 -24.48
C ARG A 532 -15.41 0.55 -24.54
N ASN A 533 -15.34 -0.48 -23.70
CA ASN A 533 -14.79 -1.80 -24.04
C ASN A 533 -14.97 -2.77 -22.85
N ARG A 534 -16.01 -3.61 -22.88
CA ARG A 534 -15.91 -5.03 -22.50
C ARG A 534 -17.21 -5.80 -22.75
N SER A 535 -17.03 -6.96 -23.39
CA SER A 535 -17.81 -8.20 -23.28
C SER A 535 -19.06 -8.38 -24.15
N GLU A 536 -18.85 -8.92 -25.35
CA GLU A 536 -19.73 -9.92 -25.96
C GLU A 536 -19.13 -11.32 -25.78
N LYS A 537 -19.91 -12.26 -25.21
CA LYS A 537 -19.91 -13.71 -25.50
C LYS A 537 -21.07 -14.41 -24.77
N GLY A 538 -22.07 -14.88 -25.54
CA GLY A 538 -22.77 -16.16 -25.32
C GLY A 538 -24.08 -16.21 -24.49
N SER A 539 -25.23 -16.11 -25.19
CA SER A 539 -26.47 -16.96 -25.22
C SER A 539 -27.06 -17.64 -23.95
N PRO A 540 -28.35 -18.10 -23.90
CA PRO A 540 -29.38 -18.19 -24.96
C PRO A 540 -30.83 -17.77 -24.60
N THR A 541 -31.59 -17.46 -25.65
CA THR A 541 -33.05 -17.57 -25.91
C THR A 541 -34.04 -17.91 -24.78
N LEU A 542 -35.10 -17.08 -24.64
CA LEU A 542 -36.48 -17.51 -24.36
C LEU A 542 -37.54 -16.48 -24.88
N SER A 543 -38.46 -16.98 -25.70
CA SER A 543 -39.90 -16.63 -25.95
C SER A 543 -40.40 -15.20 -25.70
N ARG A 544 -40.88 -14.42 -26.70
CA ARG A 544 -42.13 -14.49 -27.51
C ARG A 544 -43.43 -14.18 -26.72
N ASN A 545 -44.05 -13.05 -27.10
CA ASN A 545 -45.42 -12.50 -26.91
C ASN A 545 -45.40 -11.15 -26.17
N GLY A 546 -46.06 -10.06 -26.60
CA GLY A 546 -46.98 -9.82 -27.71
C GLY A 546 -47.11 -8.32 -27.95
N GLY A 547 -47.50 -7.93 -29.15
CA GLY A 547 -47.62 -6.54 -29.56
C GLY A 547 -48.92 -5.88 -29.16
N VAL A 548 -48.89 -4.55 -29.00
CA VAL A 548 -50.01 -3.64 -29.23
C VAL A 548 -49.48 -2.38 -29.91
N ARG A 549 -50.19 -1.97 -30.97
CA ARG A 549 -49.96 -0.79 -31.80
C ARG A 549 -50.66 0.43 -31.17
N GLY A 550 -50.15 1.64 -31.43
CA GLY A 550 -51.00 2.84 -31.50
C GLY A 550 -50.40 4.14 -30.94
N CYS A 551 -49.85 4.96 -31.84
CA CYS A 551 -49.54 6.40 -31.74
C CYS A 551 -50.76 7.29 -31.37
N PRO A 552 -50.65 8.61 -31.05
CA PRO A 552 -49.68 9.56 -31.61
C PRO A 552 -49.08 10.67 -30.70
N THR A 553 -48.02 11.25 -31.26
CA THR A 553 -47.37 12.55 -31.03
C THR A 553 -48.22 13.70 -30.48
N LEU A 554 -47.67 14.40 -29.46
CA LEU A 554 -47.73 15.87 -29.33
C LEU A 554 -46.39 16.37 -28.76
N SER A 555 -45.84 17.39 -29.41
CA SER A 555 -44.59 18.06 -29.06
C SER A 555 -44.82 19.34 -28.25
N ARG A 556 -43.74 19.78 -27.57
CA ARG A 556 -43.35 21.17 -27.21
C ARG A 556 -43.87 21.77 -25.88
N HIS A 557 -42.96 21.86 -24.90
CA HIS A 557 -42.29 23.07 -24.39
C HIS A 557 -41.22 22.60 -23.38
N GLU A 558 -39.91 22.67 -23.68
CA GLU A 558 -38.98 23.79 -23.48
C GLU A 558 -38.72 24.22 -22.02
N SER A 559 -37.44 24.03 -21.64
CA SER A 559 -36.65 24.76 -20.64
C SER A 559 -36.86 24.50 -19.15
N LEU A 560 -35.97 23.69 -18.57
CA LEU A 560 -35.28 23.93 -17.31
C LEU A 560 -33.96 23.13 -17.34
N LYS A 561 -32.89 23.77 -17.85
CA LYS A 561 -31.53 23.24 -17.78
C LYS A 561 -30.96 23.59 -16.41
N GLY A 562 -30.62 22.58 -15.61
CA GLY A 562 -29.82 22.78 -14.39
C GLY A 562 -30.30 21.99 -13.18
N SER A 563 -30.36 20.66 -13.25
CA SER A 563 -30.29 19.84 -12.04
C SER A 563 -29.61 18.53 -12.37
N GLY A 564 -28.47 18.27 -11.74
CA GLY A 564 -27.73 17.02 -11.91
C GLY A 564 -28.63 15.82 -11.60
N ILE A 565 -28.99 15.07 -12.64
CA ILE A 565 -29.72 13.82 -12.47
C ILE A 565 -28.72 12.83 -11.87
N ILE A 566 -28.88 12.54 -10.58
CA ILE A 566 -28.15 11.43 -9.94
C ILE A 566 -28.58 10.15 -10.66
N SER A 567 -27.63 9.45 -11.26
CA SER A 567 -27.88 8.13 -11.86
C SER A 567 -28.50 7.20 -10.82
N PHE A 568 -29.61 6.52 -11.17
CA PHE A 568 -30.37 5.65 -10.27
C PHE A 568 -29.51 4.60 -9.54
N ASN A 569 -28.37 4.20 -10.12
CA ASN A 569 -27.45 3.25 -9.51
C ASN A 569 -26.74 3.78 -8.24
N ASN A 570 -26.73 5.09 -7.99
CA ASN A 570 -26.12 5.69 -6.79
C ASN A 570 -27.11 5.94 -5.64
N VAL A 571 -28.41 5.81 -5.88
CA VAL A 571 -29.44 6.11 -4.87
C VAL A 571 -29.33 5.16 -3.67
N GLU A 572 -29.14 3.88 -3.93
CA GLU A 572 -29.02 2.87 -2.87
C GLU A 572 -27.77 3.10 -2.00
N GLU A 573 -26.65 3.53 -2.60
CA GLU A 573 -25.43 3.85 -1.87
C GLU A 573 -25.59 5.13 -1.03
N ILE A 574 -26.29 6.15 -1.55
CA ILE A 574 -26.58 7.39 -0.83
C ILE A 574 -27.49 7.11 0.38
N ILE A 575 -28.54 6.30 0.20
CA ILE A 575 -29.43 5.87 1.29
C ILE A 575 -28.62 5.09 2.33
N ARG A 576 -27.78 4.14 1.89
CA ARG A 576 -26.92 3.35 2.78
C ARG A 576 -25.98 4.24 3.61
N LYS A 577 -25.33 5.24 3.00
CA LYS A 577 -24.44 6.18 3.72
C LYS A 577 -25.19 6.97 4.79
N HIS A 578 -26.38 7.48 4.49
CA HIS A 578 -27.17 8.25 5.46
C HIS A 578 -27.70 7.38 6.61
N LEU A 579 -28.12 6.14 6.32
CA LEU A 579 -28.49 5.16 7.35
C LEU A 579 -27.31 4.88 8.31
N LEU A 580 -26.10 4.73 7.77
CA LEU A 580 -24.88 4.54 8.58
C LEU A 580 -24.55 5.77 9.44
N SER A 581 -24.91 6.97 9.00
CA SER A 581 -24.78 8.22 9.76
C SER A 581 -25.93 8.45 10.77
N GLY A 582 -26.83 7.48 10.96
CA GLY A 582 -27.89 7.52 11.97
C GLY A 582 -29.20 8.16 11.51
N TRP A 583 -29.38 8.38 10.21
CA TRP A 583 -30.66 8.85 9.66
C TRP A 583 -31.72 7.74 9.69
N SER A 584 -32.98 8.11 9.83
CA SER A 584 -34.12 7.18 9.87
C SER A 584 -35.07 7.41 8.68
N LEU A 585 -35.70 6.36 8.16
CA LEU A 585 -36.69 6.47 7.07
C LEU A 585 -38.03 6.94 7.65
N THR A 586 -38.72 7.86 6.96
CA THR A 586 -39.96 8.48 7.45
C THR A 586 -41.24 7.86 6.89
N GLY A 587 -41.14 6.87 6.00
CA GLY A 587 -42.29 6.19 5.37
C GLY A 587 -42.86 6.93 4.15
N ASP A 588 -42.73 8.26 4.09
CA ASP A 588 -43.17 9.08 2.97
C ASP A 588 -42.15 9.11 1.82
N SER A 589 -42.59 9.13 0.56
CA SER A 589 -41.74 9.24 -0.63
C SER A 589 -41.73 10.65 -1.23
N CYS A 590 -40.59 11.05 -1.79
CA CYS A 590 -40.42 12.35 -2.42
C CYS A 590 -41.11 12.43 -3.77
N ASN A 591 -42.08 13.35 -3.90
CA ASN A 591 -42.84 13.57 -5.15
C ASN A 591 -41.99 13.90 -6.39
N LYS A 592 -40.72 14.32 -6.22
CA LYS A 592 -39.82 14.65 -7.33
C LYS A 592 -39.05 13.45 -7.86
N CYS A 593 -38.74 12.45 -7.03
CA CYS A 593 -37.84 11.35 -7.40
C CYS A 593 -38.25 9.98 -6.83
N ASP A 594 -39.41 9.87 -6.20
CA ASP A 594 -39.99 8.68 -5.56
C ASP A 594 -39.13 7.99 -4.49
N ILE A 595 -38.12 8.69 -3.98
CA ILE A 595 -37.22 8.17 -2.93
C ILE A 595 -37.76 8.55 -1.56
N THR A 596 -37.77 7.60 -0.63
CA THR A 596 -38.24 7.80 0.75
C THR A 596 -37.48 8.93 1.44
N PHE A 597 -38.21 9.84 2.08
CA PHE A 597 -37.64 10.89 2.92
C PHE A 597 -36.92 10.29 4.13
N MET A 598 -35.79 10.89 4.51
CA MET A 598 -35.01 10.50 5.67
C MET A 598 -34.96 11.62 6.70
N LYS A 599 -35.05 11.27 7.98
CA LYS A 599 -34.98 12.19 9.12
C LYS A 599 -33.58 12.20 9.73
N CYS A 600 -32.97 13.38 9.78
CA CYS A 600 -31.67 13.62 10.40
C CYS A 600 -31.80 13.54 11.93
N PRO A 601 -30.99 12.73 12.64
CA PRO A 601 -31.06 12.65 14.10
C PRO A 601 -30.57 13.92 14.79
N VAL A 602 -29.63 14.65 14.17
CA VAL A 602 -29.00 15.84 14.76
C VAL A 602 -29.85 17.09 14.53
N LYS A 603 -30.35 17.27 13.30
CA LYS A 603 -31.07 18.50 12.90
C LYS A 603 -32.59 18.39 13.07
N ASN A 604 -33.12 17.18 13.32
CA ASN A 604 -34.57 16.89 13.31
C ASN A 604 -35.28 17.27 11.98
N VAL A 605 -34.54 17.36 10.88
CA VAL A 605 -35.07 17.72 9.55
C VAL A 605 -35.36 16.46 8.73
N ILE A 606 -36.50 16.44 8.05
CA ILE A 606 -36.88 15.40 7.09
C ILE A 606 -36.48 15.89 5.69
N GLN A 607 -35.62 15.16 4.99
CA GLN A 607 -35.18 15.53 3.64
C GLN A 607 -35.07 14.34 2.70
N CYS A 608 -35.30 14.58 1.41
CA CYS A 608 -35.05 13.61 0.38
C CYS A 608 -33.56 13.56 0.08
N VAL A 609 -32.89 12.47 0.40
CA VAL A 609 -31.44 12.34 0.25
C VAL A 609 -30.95 12.37 -1.21
N ALA A 610 -31.84 12.18 -2.18
CA ALA A 610 -31.49 12.22 -3.59
C ALA A 610 -31.64 13.60 -4.25
N CYS A 611 -32.60 14.42 -3.80
CA CYS A 611 -32.85 15.73 -4.43
C CYS A 611 -32.79 16.92 -3.47
N GLY A 612 -32.54 16.68 -2.17
CA GLY A 612 -32.36 17.72 -1.16
C GLY A 612 -33.65 18.41 -0.70
N ILE A 613 -34.83 17.99 -1.18
CA ILE A 613 -36.11 18.61 -0.78
C ILE A 613 -36.38 18.35 0.70
N LEU A 614 -36.70 19.41 1.45
CA LEU A 614 -37.10 19.35 2.85
C LEU A 614 -38.62 19.14 2.97
N LEU A 615 -39.03 18.27 3.88
CA LEU A 615 -40.42 18.10 4.30
C LEU A 615 -40.56 18.77 5.67
N ASP A 616 -41.27 19.89 5.74
CA ASP A 616 -41.62 20.54 7.01
C ASP A 616 -42.72 19.73 7.73
N GLU A 617 -42.76 19.76 9.07
CA GLU A 617 -43.76 19.07 9.91
C GLU A 617 -45.21 19.52 9.58
N GLN A 618 -45.38 20.65 8.89
CA GLN A 618 -46.66 21.13 8.37
C GLN A 618 -46.98 20.75 6.90
N GLN A 619 -46.24 19.79 6.31
CA GLN A 619 -46.42 19.33 4.92
C GLN A 619 -46.28 20.42 3.83
N LYS A 620 -45.52 21.49 4.09
CA LYS A 620 -45.23 22.53 3.08
C LYS A 620 -43.82 22.33 2.51
N PHE A 621 -43.73 22.25 1.18
CA PHE A 621 -42.47 22.12 0.44
C PHE A 621 -41.72 23.45 0.43
N LEU A 622 -40.47 23.47 0.90
CA LEU A 622 -39.57 24.63 0.79
C LEU A 622 -38.48 24.33 -0.25
N THR A 623 -38.25 25.26 -1.17
CA THR A 623 -37.17 25.22 -2.16
C THR A 623 -35.91 25.93 -1.64
N TYR A 624 -34.77 25.49 -2.15
CA TYR A 624 -33.43 25.56 -1.55
C TYR A 624 -32.68 26.90 -1.72
N ASP A 625 -33.34 28.05 -1.65
CA ASP A 625 -32.65 29.34 -1.63
C ASP A 625 -32.69 29.92 -0.20
N GLU A 626 -31.53 30.35 0.29
CA GLU A 626 -31.28 30.97 1.61
C GLU A 626 -31.15 30.02 2.83
N PHE A 627 -30.03 29.29 2.98
CA PHE A 627 -29.42 29.05 4.31
C PHE A 627 -27.95 28.60 4.15
N SER A 628 -27.01 29.43 4.64
CA SER A 628 -25.58 29.11 4.71
C SER A 628 -25.30 28.14 5.87
N TYR A 629 -24.60 27.03 5.60
CA TYR A 629 -24.20 26.06 6.62
C TYR A 629 -22.73 26.22 7.06
N SER A 630 -22.53 26.28 8.37
CA SER A 630 -21.32 25.83 9.06
C SER A 630 -21.48 24.35 9.46
N ILE A 631 -20.42 23.56 9.31
CA ILE A 631 -20.36 22.12 9.66
C ILE A 631 -20.06 22.00 11.17
N PRO A 632 -20.95 21.44 12.01
CA PRO A 632 -20.60 21.13 13.39
C PRO A 632 -19.85 19.79 13.45
N LYS A 633 -18.84 19.73 14.32
CA LYS A 633 -18.08 18.52 14.66
C LYS A 633 -19.01 17.37 15.05
N ALA A 634 -18.61 16.15 14.66
CA ALA A 634 -19.32 14.91 14.96
C ALA A 634 -19.59 14.75 16.48
N PRO A 635 -20.78 14.28 16.90
CA PRO A 635 -21.05 14.06 18.31
C PRO A 635 -20.16 12.94 18.85
N GLU A 636 -19.43 13.27 19.92
CA GLU A 636 -18.69 12.33 20.75
C GLU A 636 -19.67 11.40 21.48
N SER A 637 -19.98 10.27 20.85
CA SER A 637 -20.36 8.96 21.44
C SER A 637 -21.50 8.28 20.67
N ILE A 638 -21.12 7.41 19.74
CA ILE A 638 -22.00 6.37 19.22
C ILE A 638 -22.47 5.53 20.42
N THR A 639 -23.78 5.52 20.69
CA THR A 639 -24.33 4.74 21.79
C THR A 639 -24.03 3.25 21.60
N THR A 640 -23.82 2.52 22.70
CA THR A 640 -23.56 1.06 22.68
C THR A 640 -24.64 0.30 21.89
N LYS A 641 -25.85 0.87 21.84
CA LYS A 641 -27.02 0.38 21.08
C LYS A 641 -26.79 0.39 19.57
N GLN A 642 -26.29 1.51 19.03
CA GLN A 642 -26.01 1.66 17.61
C GLN A 642 -24.85 0.77 17.16
N LYS A 643 -23.88 0.52 18.05
CA LYS A 643 -22.75 -0.39 17.76
C LYS A 643 -23.18 -1.84 17.59
N GLU A 644 -24.03 -2.38 18.47
CA GLU A 644 -24.50 -3.78 18.34
C GLU A 644 -25.45 -3.95 17.15
N LEU A 645 -26.32 -2.97 16.86
CA LEU A 645 -27.15 -3.00 15.65
C LEU A 645 -26.29 -3.04 14.38
N ALA A 646 -25.28 -2.15 14.28
CA ALA A 646 -24.37 -2.10 13.14
C ALA A 646 -23.60 -3.43 12.98
N LYS A 647 -23.14 -4.03 14.08
CA LYS A 647 -22.43 -5.32 14.08
C LYS A 647 -23.30 -6.47 13.55
N HIS A 648 -24.58 -6.51 13.90
CA HIS A 648 -25.50 -7.53 13.37
C HIS A 648 -25.80 -7.34 11.88
N ILE A 649 -25.98 -6.09 11.44
CA ILE A 649 -26.17 -5.79 10.01
C ILE A 649 -24.91 -6.19 9.20
N LEU A 650 -23.71 -5.87 9.71
CA LEU A 650 -22.44 -6.24 9.06
C LEU A 650 -22.20 -7.75 9.01
N SER A 651 -22.80 -8.52 9.92
CA SER A 651 -22.76 -9.99 9.92
C SER A 651 -23.88 -10.63 9.09
N GLY A 652 -24.59 -9.84 8.29
CA GLY A 652 -25.60 -10.31 7.34
C GLY A 652 -26.98 -10.56 7.94
N TRP A 653 -27.24 -10.10 9.17
CA TRP A 653 -28.56 -10.23 9.78
C TRP A 653 -29.54 -9.25 9.13
N ALA A 654 -30.77 -9.71 8.87
CA ALA A 654 -31.83 -8.88 8.31
C ALA A 654 -32.74 -8.35 9.42
N LEU A 655 -33.14 -7.08 9.34
CA LEU A 655 -34.18 -6.52 10.19
C LEU A 655 -35.51 -7.18 9.86
N ILE A 656 -36.27 -7.56 10.89
CA ILE A 656 -37.64 -8.06 10.72
C ILE A 656 -38.56 -6.86 10.91
N PRO A 657 -39.13 -6.29 9.83
CA PRO A 657 -40.08 -5.20 9.96
C PRO A 657 -41.27 -5.65 10.83
N ASP A 658 -41.82 -4.71 11.60
CA ASP A 658 -43.01 -4.88 12.46
C ASP A 658 -42.85 -5.79 13.69
N LYS A 659 -41.62 -6.24 14.01
CA LYS A 659 -41.31 -6.94 15.25
C LYS A 659 -40.29 -6.19 16.10
N ASN A 660 -40.78 -5.57 17.18
CA ASN A 660 -39.94 -5.05 18.24
C ASN A 660 -39.97 -6.01 19.44
N CYS A 661 -38.82 -6.23 20.05
CA CYS A 661 -38.75 -6.87 21.35
C CYS A 661 -39.39 -5.95 22.41
N HIS A 662 -39.88 -6.51 23.53
CA HIS A 662 -40.39 -5.71 24.66
C HIS A 662 -39.39 -4.72 25.26
N CYS A 663 -38.11 -4.80 24.88
CA CYS A 663 -37.10 -3.81 25.24
C CYS A 663 -36.99 -2.62 24.27
N ASP A 664 -37.94 -2.46 23.33
CA ASP A 664 -37.98 -1.44 22.25
C ASP A 664 -36.83 -1.52 21.23
N PHE A 665 -36.15 -2.67 21.18
CA PHE A 665 -35.11 -2.93 20.18
C PHE A 665 -35.69 -3.74 19.02
N PRO A 666 -35.21 -3.46 17.80
CA PRO A 666 -35.63 -4.22 16.63
C PRO A 666 -35.19 -5.68 16.76
N MET A 667 -36.04 -6.58 16.27
CA MET A 667 -35.70 -7.99 16.09
C MET A 667 -34.99 -8.18 14.74
N MET A 668 -33.98 -9.03 14.72
CA MET A 668 -33.21 -9.37 13.53
C MET A 668 -33.18 -10.89 13.31
N SER A 669 -33.23 -11.35 12.07
CA SER A 669 -33.08 -12.76 11.71
C SER A 669 -31.66 -13.07 11.24
N SER A 670 -31.05 -14.11 11.79
CA SER A 670 -29.75 -14.59 11.32
C SER A 670 -29.89 -15.39 10.01
N PRO A 671 -29.10 -15.11 8.97
CA PRO A 671 -29.09 -15.94 7.76
C PRO A 671 -28.50 -17.33 8.01
N VAL A 672 -27.70 -17.50 9.09
CA VAL A 672 -27.00 -18.76 9.38
C VAL A 672 -27.85 -19.69 10.24
N TYR A 673 -28.55 -19.14 11.22
CA TYR A 673 -29.29 -19.94 12.21
C TYR A 673 -30.82 -19.90 12.02
N GLY A 674 -31.33 -18.99 11.18
CA GLY A 674 -32.78 -18.82 10.95
C GLY A 674 -33.58 -18.34 12.16
N GLY A 675 -32.93 -18.10 13.30
CA GLY A 675 -33.57 -17.61 14.52
C GLY A 675 -33.70 -16.09 14.56
N GLU A 676 -34.76 -15.60 15.19
CA GLU A 676 -34.99 -14.19 15.49
C GLU A 676 -34.28 -13.83 16.81
N HIS A 677 -33.44 -12.79 16.81
CA HIS A 677 -32.82 -12.24 18.00
C HIS A 677 -33.12 -10.76 18.17
N CYS A 678 -33.31 -10.35 19.41
CA CYS A 678 -33.27 -8.95 19.79
C CYS A 678 -31.82 -8.44 19.80
N VAL A 679 -31.61 -7.26 19.22
CA VAL A 679 -30.30 -6.58 19.16
C VAL A 679 -29.77 -6.18 20.55
N ASN A 680 -30.66 -6.09 21.56
CA ASN A 680 -30.23 -5.82 22.93
C ASN A 680 -29.62 -7.08 23.56
N PRO A 681 -28.33 -7.08 23.93
CA PRO A 681 -27.67 -8.23 24.56
C PRO A 681 -28.28 -8.62 25.91
N SER A 682 -29.04 -7.73 26.56
CA SER A 682 -29.79 -8.06 27.77
C SER A 682 -31.05 -8.90 27.51
N CYS A 683 -31.54 -8.94 26.28
CA CYS A 683 -32.75 -9.65 25.87
C CYS A 683 -32.43 -11.09 25.36
N SER A 684 -31.17 -11.39 25.00
CA SER A 684 -30.73 -12.71 24.50
C SER A 684 -30.45 -13.77 25.58
N SER A 685 -30.52 -13.43 26.87
CA SER A 685 -30.21 -14.34 27.98
C SER A 685 -31.44 -14.98 28.65
N LYS A 686 -32.67 -14.67 28.22
CA LYS A 686 -33.90 -15.13 28.91
C LYS A 686 -34.73 -16.18 28.18
N THR A 687 -34.43 -16.52 26.92
CA THR A 687 -35.03 -17.71 26.29
C THR A 687 -34.24 -18.94 26.68
N GLY A 688 -34.62 -19.52 27.82
CA GLY A 688 -34.09 -20.77 28.32
C GLY A 688 -34.18 -21.88 27.29
N ALA A 689 -33.10 -22.66 27.22
CA ALA A 689 -33.03 -23.94 26.54
C ALA A 689 -34.17 -24.85 27.05
N GLY A 690 -35.18 -25.05 26.22
CA GLY A 690 -36.31 -25.91 26.49
C GLY A 690 -36.82 -26.52 25.20
N ALA A 691 -36.52 -27.82 25.03
CA ALA A 691 -37.13 -28.76 24.11
C ALA A 691 -37.02 -28.47 22.60
N LEU A 692 -36.14 -29.23 21.93
CA LEU A 692 -36.48 -29.93 20.69
C LEU A 692 -35.54 -31.11 20.51
N GLY A 693 -36.14 -32.30 20.56
CA GLY A 693 -35.46 -33.59 20.46
C GLY A 693 -34.76 -33.78 19.12
N LYS A 694 -33.61 -34.43 19.19
CA LYS A 694 -33.00 -35.11 18.04
C LYS A 694 -33.84 -36.35 17.75
N ASP A 695 -34.37 -36.45 16.54
CA ASP A 695 -34.13 -37.57 15.61
C ASP A 695 -35.12 -37.55 14.45
N THR A 696 -34.63 -37.23 13.25
CA THR A 696 -35.10 -37.86 12.01
C THR A 696 -33.91 -38.02 11.06
N VAL A 697 -33.19 -39.13 11.22
CA VAL A 697 -32.38 -39.70 10.14
C VAL A 697 -33.34 -40.40 9.19
N PHE A 698 -33.47 -39.87 7.98
CA PHE A 698 -34.17 -40.51 6.87
C PHE A 698 -33.26 -41.59 6.26
N ARG A 699 -33.42 -42.85 6.68
CA ARG A 699 -33.09 -44.02 5.83
C ARG A 699 -34.13 -45.11 6.05
N ARG A 700 -34.96 -45.33 5.03
CA ARG A 700 -35.65 -46.60 4.80
C ARG A 700 -34.64 -47.61 4.26
N SER A 701 -34.42 -48.67 5.01
CA SER A 701 -34.08 -50.01 4.52
C SER A 701 -35.37 -50.75 4.12
N PRO A 702 -35.30 -51.93 3.47
CA PRO A 702 -36.30 -52.96 3.65
C PRO A 702 -35.80 -54.08 4.59
N VAL A 703 -36.77 -54.82 5.16
CA VAL A 703 -36.71 -56.20 5.69
C VAL A 703 -36.70 -56.41 7.22
N ILE A 704 -37.91 -56.74 7.73
CA ILE A 704 -38.36 -57.85 8.62
C ILE A 704 -37.90 -57.96 10.10
N ASN A 705 -38.93 -58.07 10.99
CA ASN A 705 -39.06 -58.69 12.34
C ASN A 705 -38.10 -58.24 13.47
N GLU A 706 -38.39 -58.31 14.78
CA GLU A 706 -39.53 -58.68 15.62
C GLU A 706 -39.17 -58.20 17.06
N THR A 707 -40.19 -57.79 17.82
CA THR A 707 -40.38 -58.06 19.27
C THR A 707 -39.61 -57.34 20.41
N THR A 708 -40.45 -56.94 21.39
CA THR A 708 -40.31 -56.96 22.87
C THR A 708 -39.35 -55.97 23.56
N SER A 709 -39.90 -54.99 24.30
CA SER A 709 -40.14 -54.98 25.77
C SER A 709 -38.91 -54.43 26.54
N ALA A 710 -38.94 -53.75 27.68
CA ALA A 710 -39.92 -53.15 28.57
C ALA A 710 -39.09 -52.43 29.67
N CYS A 711 -39.71 -51.52 30.42
CA CYS A 711 -39.34 -51.14 31.80
C CYS A 711 -37.98 -50.45 32.03
N GLN A 712 -37.72 -49.65 33.08
CA GLN A 712 -38.47 -48.83 34.05
C GLN A 712 -37.36 -48.19 34.94
N LEU A 713 -37.71 -47.14 35.69
CA LEU A 713 -37.07 -46.66 36.94
C LEU A 713 -35.90 -45.64 36.91
N ARG A 714 -36.24 -44.42 37.35
CA ARG A 714 -35.77 -43.71 38.57
C ARG A 714 -34.36 -44.02 39.11
N LEU A 715 -33.57 -42.96 39.34
CA LEU A 715 -33.13 -42.53 40.68
C LEU A 715 -32.38 -41.18 40.64
N GLN A 716 -32.48 -40.45 41.75
CA GLN A 716 -31.79 -39.21 42.10
C GLN A 716 -30.34 -39.51 42.54
N SER A 717 -29.41 -38.55 42.36
CA SER A 717 -28.54 -38.07 43.47
C SER A 717 -27.54 -36.98 43.02
N SER A 718 -27.37 -36.05 43.93
CA SER A 718 -26.35 -35.01 44.13
C SER A 718 -24.89 -35.46 44.06
N SER A 719 -23.96 -34.53 43.77
CA SER A 719 -22.86 -34.13 44.68
C SER A 719 -21.87 -33.15 44.03
N ASP A 720 -21.50 -32.12 44.80
CA ASP A 720 -20.35 -31.23 44.63
C ASP A 720 -19.01 -31.98 44.70
N LEU A 721 -17.96 -31.43 44.05
CA LEU A 721 -16.60 -31.41 44.61
C LEU A 721 -15.65 -30.48 43.83
N SER A 722 -14.96 -29.68 44.62
CA SER A 722 -13.89 -28.72 44.35
C SER A 722 -12.58 -29.34 43.85
N PHE A 723 -11.76 -28.56 43.13
CA PHE A 723 -10.29 -28.65 43.22
C PHE A 723 -9.63 -27.28 43.00
N GLN A 724 -8.87 -26.82 43.99
CA GLN A 724 -7.84 -25.79 43.89
C GLN A 724 -6.50 -26.45 43.51
N THR A 725 -5.67 -25.77 42.72
CA THR A 725 -4.23 -25.63 43.03
C THR A 725 -3.58 -24.48 42.28
N THR A 726 -2.74 -23.78 43.04
CA THR A 726 -1.88 -22.60 42.84
C THR A 726 -0.59 -22.88 42.04
N GLN A 727 -0.02 -21.87 41.34
CA GLN A 727 1.23 -21.15 41.68
C GLN A 727 1.89 -20.36 40.51
N HIS A 728 2.28 -19.10 40.82
CA HIS A 728 3.51 -18.31 40.49
C HIS A 728 4.04 -18.22 39.04
N ASN A 729 4.49 -17.08 38.44
CA ASN A 729 5.26 -15.89 38.85
C ASN A 729 5.04 -14.76 37.80
N HIS A 730 4.83 -13.46 38.12
CA HIS A 730 5.76 -12.36 38.50
C HIS A 730 6.36 -11.54 37.33
N TYR A 731 6.42 -10.20 37.53
CA TYR A 731 7.08 -9.09 36.77
C TYR A 731 6.41 -8.44 35.53
N HIS A 732 5.71 -7.31 35.74
CA HIS A 732 6.21 -5.95 35.43
C HIS A 732 5.15 -4.89 35.80
N GLN A 733 5.47 -4.02 36.76
CA GLN A 733 4.78 -2.76 37.06
C GLN A 733 5.86 -1.70 37.30
N ILE A 734 5.47 -0.43 37.11
CA ILE A 734 6.20 0.84 37.29
C ILE A 734 6.75 1.44 35.98
N LEU A 735 6.07 2.49 35.48
CA LEU A 735 6.55 3.88 35.46
C LEU A 735 5.45 4.80 34.92
N SER A 736 4.77 5.51 35.81
CA SER A 736 3.98 6.70 35.50
C SER A 736 4.06 7.64 36.70
N ASN A 737 5.00 8.59 36.65
CA ASN A 737 5.10 9.70 37.58
C ASN A 737 5.25 10.98 36.73
N GLU A 738 4.16 11.75 36.65
CA GLU A 738 4.23 13.19 36.36
C GLU A 738 4.49 13.95 37.67
N PRO A 739 5.30 15.02 37.67
CA PRO A 739 5.33 15.95 38.78
C PRO A 739 4.49 17.20 38.48
N SER A 740 3.51 17.43 39.34
CA SER A 740 2.83 18.71 39.56
C SER A 740 3.81 19.79 40.04
N LEU A 741 3.85 20.94 39.37
CA LEU A 741 4.60 22.12 39.77
C LEU A 741 3.73 23.07 40.60
N SER A 742 4.01 23.15 41.89
CA SER A 742 3.60 24.27 42.74
C SER A 742 4.67 24.55 43.80
N HIS A 743 5.01 25.83 43.96
CA HIS A 743 5.81 26.46 45.03
C HIS A 743 7.33 26.20 45.07
N LEU A 744 8.10 27.26 44.75
CA LEU A 744 9.13 27.79 45.66
C LEU A 744 9.53 29.22 45.24
N SER A 745 9.11 30.17 46.06
CA SER A 745 9.71 31.49 46.25
C SER A 745 11.14 31.36 46.77
N ILE A 746 12.07 32.21 46.29
CA ILE A 746 13.17 32.90 47.00
C ILE A 746 14.22 33.35 45.95
N PHE A 747 14.24 34.66 45.64
CA PHE A 747 15.41 35.55 45.59
C PHE A 747 15.01 36.88 44.93
N SER A 748 14.65 37.84 45.78
CA SER A 748 14.69 39.27 45.47
C SER A 748 16.08 39.79 45.86
N ASN A 749 16.77 40.50 44.95
CA ASN A 749 17.66 41.64 45.22
C ASN A 749 18.56 41.90 44.00
N LEU A 750 18.28 42.97 43.24
CA LEU A 750 19.26 43.84 42.57
C LEU A 750 18.51 45.01 41.89
N SER A 751 18.08 45.97 42.71
CA SER A 751 17.52 47.24 42.25
C SER A 751 18.04 48.38 43.11
N GLN A 752 19.36 48.65 43.09
CA GLN A 752 19.92 49.91 43.60
C GLN A 752 21.21 50.24 42.85
N LEU A 753 21.15 51.17 41.90
CA LEU A 753 22.18 52.17 41.57
C LEU A 753 21.72 52.97 40.34
N ASN A 754 21.06 54.10 40.58
CA ASN A 754 21.20 55.28 39.74
C ASN A 754 20.82 56.50 40.59
N LYS A 755 21.85 57.21 41.06
CA LYS A 755 21.73 58.57 41.59
C LYS A 755 21.89 59.55 40.43
N PRO A 756 21.18 60.69 40.45
CA PRO A 756 21.45 61.78 39.52
C PRO A 756 22.67 62.59 40.01
N ILE A 757 23.51 63.02 39.07
CA ILE A 757 24.52 64.06 39.29
C ILE A 757 23.93 65.36 38.76
N ASN A 758 24.04 66.42 39.57
CA ASN A 758 23.71 67.82 39.26
C ASN A 758 24.46 68.35 38.05
#